data_AF-A0A5C6F5N9-F1
#
_entry.id   AF-A0A5C6F5N9-F1
#
_cell.length_a   1.000
_cell.length_b   1.000
_cell.length_c   1.000
_cell.angle_alpha   90.00
_cell.angle_beta   90.00
_cell.angle_gamma   90.00
#
_symmetry.space_group_name_H-M   'P 1'
#
loop_
_entity.id
_entity.type
_entity.pdbx_description
1 polymer ?
#
loop_
_entity_poly.entity_id
_entity_poly.type
_entity_poly.pdbx_seq_one_letter_code
_entity_poly.pdbx_strand_id
1 'polypeptide(L)'
;MKMTLFVLALSLVAASARSEEVVFQELGGVVAVEAEHYASQTETQVRAFHLTSAADSPGVEPDGDPSHADGASGGAYLEVLPDTRRTHADKLIVGTNFSPDPGKMAVLNYKVNFDTPGKYYVWVRCYSSGSEDNGLHVGLDGEWPASGQRMQWCEGKNTWRWGSKQRTEKEHCGEPHKIFLEITTPGQHTISFSMREDGFEFDKWLMTTDRDFVRPADAGPTSKLHSGTLPAAGTLIAEPPSVSQSKAKATQSGSDSLRINAADFNLAGTGYYLDKGKWMAINPDKAKKATTSMTIPYPTGRYDISLQAIGESDGMSTYSVKLDDEVLGDFTCPLSTVTYEEGSQYRKTWTNVQVTDGTILSISSAIASEDGKEFSRARWAAVEFKPADDATRKQAASLIAVQSRQTKPVEKTQQVNASPTRPVSDLPLIQPRESNGDGSVAIIGETKRWHKVSLTLAGPYAHEKDNEPNPFTDYAMSVTFKHSDGTTYTVPGYFAADGNAGNTSAESGIAWRAHFAADRIGDWNYSIAFKAGKLAALDGGGQALAPYDGKSGTLTIGESDKTGRDLRGQGRLSYVGKHYLQFAGSGQYFLKAGADAPETLLGYVDFDGTTASKIKKKVPLKTWAPHVKDWQAGNPTWKDGKGKGLIGAVNYLSGKGCNAFSFLTYNAGGDGDNVWPFIHRDDKLHYDCSKLDQWGVVFDHGTAKGMYLHFKLQETENDDKIPESLDGGNLGVQRKLYCRELIARYAHNLALNWNISEENTQTTQQIRAMVDYIASLDAYQHNRVTHTFPGEQDKQYQPLLGKGSAMTGASLQNSAIADTHWQVVKWVDASAAAGKPWIVAFDESGSAAHGQCPDLGYRGFDGHDKTGKMAYTQHEIRKQTLWGTLMGGGAGVEYYFGYQFEENDLVCEDWRSRDQSWDYCRIAINFFHDNQIPFWEMSNRDALVGNAKHENTKYCLAKPNDTYVVYLSSGGSADLDLSDATGQFRVQWFNPRVGGAMQSGSVTSVDGGSSVNVGQPPSDATEDWIVLLRR
;
A
#
# COMPACT_ATOMS: atom_id res chain seq x y z
N MET A 1 -77.99 -25.56 -5.85
CA MET A 1 -77.06 -25.38 -4.72
C MET A 1 -75.65 -25.27 -5.29
N LYS A 2 -75.05 -24.09 -5.08
CA LYS A 2 -73.65 -23.64 -5.22
C LYS A 2 -72.89 -23.75 -6.56
N MET A 3 -72.35 -22.57 -6.88
CA MET A 3 -71.61 -22.07 -8.04
C MET A 3 -70.10 -22.29 -7.91
N THR A 4 -69.46 -22.40 -9.08
CA THR A 4 -68.02 -22.52 -9.33
C THR A 4 -67.28 -21.20 -9.10
N LEU A 5 -66.10 -21.26 -8.48
CA LEU A 5 -65.25 -20.13 -8.09
C LEU A 5 -64.23 -19.80 -9.19
N PHE A 6 -64.14 -18.52 -9.57
CA PHE A 6 -63.04 -17.93 -10.34
C PHE A 6 -62.32 -16.94 -9.41
N VAL A 7 -60.99 -17.07 -9.26
CA VAL A 7 -60.15 -16.16 -8.48
C VAL A 7 -59.56 -15.11 -9.42
N LEU A 8 -59.89 -13.84 -9.18
CA LEU A 8 -59.31 -12.68 -9.83
C LEU A 8 -58.22 -12.11 -8.92
N ALA A 9 -56.97 -12.03 -9.40
CA ALA A 9 -55.90 -11.32 -8.72
C ALA A 9 -56.06 -9.81 -8.94
N LEU A 10 -56.22 -9.06 -7.86
CA LEU A 10 -56.25 -7.59 -7.85
C LEU A 10 -54.82 -7.10 -7.54
N SER A 11 -54.13 -6.57 -8.54
CA SER A 11 -52.90 -5.79 -8.36
C SER A 11 -53.26 -4.38 -7.88
N LEU A 12 -53.01 -4.07 -6.61
CA LEU A 12 -52.96 -2.68 -6.13
C LEU A 12 -51.73 -2.01 -6.76
N VAL A 13 -51.96 -1.07 -7.67
CA VAL A 13 -50.94 -0.09 -8.07
C VAL A 13 -50.94 0.98 -6.99
N ALA A 14 -49.89 1.05 -6.17
CA ALA A 14 -49.65 2.19 -5.30
C ALA A 14 -49.44 3.43 -6.17
N ALA A 15 -50.25 4.47 -5.99
CA ALA A 15 -50.04 5.74 -6.65
C ALA A 15 -48.75 6.38 -6.09
N SER A 16 -47.73 6.56 -6.92
CA SER A 16 -46.51 7.28 -6.55
C SER A 16 -46.80 8.76 -6.41
N ALA A 17 -46.40 9.39 -5.30
CA ALA A 17 -46.52 10.83 -5.11
C ALA A 17 -45.64 11.56 -6.15
N ARG A 18 -46.17 12.64 -6.76
CA ARG A 18 -45.42 13.52 -7.67
C ARG A 18 -44.96 14.77 -6.90
N SER A 19 -43.68 15.16 -7.00
CA SER A 19 -43.11 16.31 -6.26
C SER A 19 -43.90 17.61 -6.40
N GLU A 20 -44.50 17.87 -7.57
CA GLU A 20 -45.21 19.12 -7.82
C GLU A 20 -46.49 19.27 -6.99
N GLU A 21 -47.07 18.16 -6.54
CA GLU A 21 -48.37 18.07 -5.87
C GLU A 21 -48.26 18.06 -4.33
N VAL A 22 -47.07 17.82 -3.78
CA VAL A 22 -46.83 17.71 -2.32
C VAL A 22 -46.55 19.09 -1.73
N VAL A 23 -47.45 19.55 -0.85
CA VAL A 23 -47.28 20.78 -0.07
C VAL A 23 -47.44 20.43 1.40
N PHE A 24 -46.41 20.69 2.20
CA PHE A 24 -46.44 20.46 3.65
C PHE A 24 -47.27 21.53 4.36
N GLN A 25 -47.84 21.20 5.51
CA GLN A 25 -48.67 22.11 6.30
C GLN A 25 -47.94 22.47 7.61
N GLU A 26 -47.81 23.75 7.87
CA GLU A 26 -47.56 24.26 9.21
C GLU A 26 -48.85 24.21 10.04
N LEU A 27 -48.78 23.64 11.24
CA LEU A 27 -49.92 23.55 12.14
C LEU A 27 -49.51 23.97 13.56
N GLY A 28 -50.17 25.00 14.08
CA GLY A 28 -49.98 25.44 15.46
C GLY A 28 -48.59 26.00 15.75
N GLY A 29 -47.96 26.62 14.76
CA GLY A 29 -46.61 27.16 14.80
C GLY A 29 -45.52 26.12 14.58
N VAL A 30 -45.80 24.93 14.04
CA VAL A 30 -44.81 23.86 13.78
C VAL A 30 -44.99 23.23 12.41
N VAL A 31 -43.90 23.00 11.68
CA VAL A 31 -43.83 22.14 10.49
C VAL A 31 -42.59 21.24 10.58
N ALA A 32 -42.70 20.00 10.10
CA ALA A 32 -41.59 19.04 10.02
C ALA A 32 -41.65 18.27 8.69
N VAL A 33 -40.49 17.98 8.10
CA VAL A 33 -40.36 17.40 6.75
C VAL A 33 -39.10 16.52 6.67
N GLU A 34 -39.22 15.32 6.07
CA GLU A 34 -38.07 14.44 5.76
C GLU A 34 -37.23 15.07 4.65
N ALA A 35 -35.90 14.98 4.75
CA ALA A 35 -35.00 15.68 3.85
C ALA A 35 -35.20 15.23 2.39
N GLU A 36 -35.43 13.95 2.15
CA GLU A 36 -35.62 13.38 0.82
C GLU A 36 -36.96 13.75 0.15
N HIS A 37 -37.90 14.37 0.87
CA HIS A 37 -39.19 14.81 0.32
C HIS A 37 -39.14 16.23 -0.26
N TYR A 38 -38.02 16.63 -0.83
CA TYR A 38 -37.88 17.93 -1.51
C TYR A 38 -38.67 17.95 -2.83
N ALA A 39 -39.21 19.12 -3.19
CA ALA A 39 -39.96 19.32 -4.42
C ALA A 39 -39.04 19.46 -5.65
N SER A 40 -37.87 20.10 -5.48
CA SER A 40 -36.84 20.20 -6.52
C SER A 40 -35.45 20.43 -5.93
N GLN A 41 -34.42 20.10 -6.71
CA GLN A 41 -33.03 20.43 -6.42
C GLN A 41 -32.42 21.24 -7.58
N THR A 42 -31.68 22.30 -7.28
CA THR A 42 -31.00 23.19 -8.26
C THR A 42 -29.54 23.40 -7.88
N GLU A 43 -28.75 24.05 -8.76
CA GLU A 43 -27.30 24.28 -8.57
C GLU A 43 -26.47 23.00 -8.32
N THR A 44 -26.78 21.95 -9.10
CA THR A 44 -26.23 20.59 -8.93
C THR A 44 -24.97 20.31 -9.74
N GLN A 45 -24.39 21.31 -10.41
CA GLN A 45 -23.33 21.10 -11.41
C GLN A 45 -21.98 20.73 -10.79
N VAL A 46 -21.78 21.04 -9.50
CA VAL A 46 -20.52 20.79 -8.78
C VAL A 46 -20.71 19.80 -7.62
N ARG A 47 -21.81 19.95 -6.88
CA ARG A 47 -22.26 19.03 -5.82
C ARG A 47 -23.77 18.91 -5.88
N ALA A 48 -24.30 17.76 -5.47
CA ALA A 48 -25.72 17.56 -5.29
C ALA A 48 -25.96 16.75 -4.03
N PHE A 49 -27.16 16.89 -3.46
CA PHE A 49 -27.71 15.97 -2.49
C PHE A 49 -28.17 14.70 -3.20
N HIS A 50 -27.75 13.56 -2.68
CA HIS A 50 -28.08 12.24 -3.16
C HIS A 50 -28.76 11.42 -2.06
N LEU A 51 -29.76 10.62 -2.42
CA LEU A 51 -30.45 9.75 -1.47
C LEU A 51 -29.60 8.54 -1.12
N THR A 52 -29.40 8.31 0.18
CA THR A 52 -28.82 7.10 0.75
C THR A 52 -29.85 6.42 1.64
N SER A 53 -30.01 5.11 1.50
CA SER A 53 -30.94 4.27 2.27
C SER A 53 -30.37 2.84 2.43
N ALA A 54 -31.00 2.00 3.24
CA ALA A 54 -30.60 0.60 3.37
C ALA A 54 -30.69 -0.20 2.05
N ALA A 55 -31.46 0.27 1.08
CA ALA A 55 -31.67 -0.40 -0.20
C ALA A 55 -30.89 0.22 -1.37
N ASP A 56 -30.42 1.45 -1.22
CA ASP A 56 -29.84 2.24 -2.32
C ASP A 56 -28.82 3.24 -1.78
N SER A 57 -27.66 3.32 -2.42
CA SER A 57 -26.57 4.24 -2.06
C SER A 57 -26.05 4.88 -3.34
N PRO A 58 -25.81 6.20 -3.35
CA PRO A 58 -25.39 6.90 -4.55
C PRO A 58 -23.96 6.52 -4.92
N GLY A 59 -23.73 6.04 -6.14
CA GLY A 59 -22.39 5.70 -6.65
C GLY A 59 -21.54 6.91 -7.03
N VAL A 60 -21.56 7.97 -6.22
CA VAL A 60 -20.89 9.26 -6.48
C VAL A 60 -19.64 9.35 -5.62
N GLU A 61 -18.48 9.18 -6.26
CA GLU A 61 -17.18 9.15 -5.58
C GLU A 61 -16.41 10.48 -5.72
N PRO A 62 -15.57 10.85 -4.73
CA PRO A 62 -15.37 10.15 -3.46
C PRO A 62 -16.58 10.25 -2.52
N ASP A 63 -16.86 9.17 -1.80
CA ASP A 63 -17.72 9.11 -0.62
C ASP A 63 -16.96 8.32 0.46
N GLY A 64 -16.74 8.95 1.61
CA GLY A 64 -15.84 8.44 2.63
C GLY A 64 -16.48 7.81 3.85
N ASP A 65 -17.79 7.98 3.98
CA ASP A 65 -18.52 7.62 5.19
C ASP A 65 -19.27 6.30 4.98
N PRO A 66 -19.37 5.45 6.02
CA PRO A 66 -20.24 4.28 5.93
C PRO A 66 -21.70 4.74 5.91
N SER A 67 -22.59 3.96 5.29
CA SER A 67 -24.02 4.30 5.30
C SER A 67 -24.58 4.42 6.72
N HIS A 68 -25.21 5.55 7.03
CA HIS A 68 -25.86 5.81 8.32
C HIS A 68 -27.38 5.65 8.31
N ALA A 69 -27.91 4.97 7.28
CA ALA A 69 -29.34 4.83 7.01
C ALA A 69 -30.12 4.17 8.17
N ASP A 70 -29.55 3.19 8.86
CA ASP A 70 -30.19 2.46 9.97
C ASP A 70 -30.62 3.37 11.14
N GLY A 71 -29.95 4.52 11.32
CA GLY A 71 -30.27 5.50 12.37
C GLY A 71 -31.11 6.68 11.91
N ALA A 72 -31.30 6.84 10.60
CA ALA A 72 -32.02 7.95 10.00
C ALA A 72 -33.54 7.79 10.16
N SER A 73 -34.28 8.89 10.14
CA SER A 73 -35.74 8.92 10.17
C SER A 73 -36.27 8.17 8.96
N GLY A 74 -36.99 7.08 9.20
CA GLY A 74 -37.55 6.27 8.12
C GLY A 74 -36.51 5.53 7.26
N GLY A 75 -35.27 5.41 7.71
CA GLY A 75 -34.25 4.54 7.11
C GLY A 75 -33.52 5.13 5.90
N ALA A 76 -33.55 6.45 5.71
CA ALA A 76 -32.88 7.13 4.61
C ALA A 76 -32.49 8.56 4.96
N TYR A 77 -31.51 9.11 4.24
CA TYR A 77 -31.05 10.50 4.37
C TYR A 77 -30.50 11.00 3.03
N LEU A 78 -30.27 12.30 2.92
CA LEU A 78 -29.59 12.91 1.79
C LEU A 78 -28.14 13.24 2.13
N GLU A 79 -27.22 13.03 1.20
CA GLU A 79 -25.80 13.36 1.38
C GLU A 79 -25.27 14.23 0.25
N VAL A 80 -24.48 15.25 0.59
CA VAL A 80 -23.88 16.15 -0.40
C VAL A 80 -22.63 15.53 -1.00
N LEU A 81 -22.74 14.99 -2.22
CA LEU A 81 -21.64 14.29 -2.88
C LEU A 81 -21.17 14.98 -4.18
N PRO A 82 -19.94 14.73 -4.64
CA PRO A 82 -18.88 13.94 -3.98
C PRO A 82 -18.33 14.59 -2.69
N ASP A 83 -18.04 13.79 -1.67
CA ASP A 83 -17.36 14.23 -0.45
C ASP A 83 -15.84 14.22 -0.61
N THR A 84 -15.30 15.40 -0.95
CA THR A 84 -13.88 15.57 -1.21
C THR A 84 -13.14 16.25 -0.05
N ARG A 85 -13.82 16.53 1.07
CA ARG A 85 -13.23 17.26 2.20
C ARG A 85 -13.74 16.70 3.53
N ARG A 86 -13.10 15.61 3.97
CA ARG A 86 -13.47 14.88 5.18
C ARG A 86 -12.76 15.37 6.43
N THR A 87 -11.57 15.92 6.25
CA THR A 87 -10.70 16.33 7.35
C THR A 87 -10.08 17.70 7.09
N HIS A 88 -9.55 18.33 8.15
CA HIS A 88 -8.84 19.60 8.03
C HIS A 88 -7.57 19.53 7.18
N ALA A 89 -7.04 18.33 6.91
CA ALA A 89 -5.90 18.10 6.04
C ALA A 89 -6.29 18.16 4.55
N ASP A 90 -7.57 17.94 4.23
CA ASP A 90 -8.09 18.06 2.89
C ASP A 90 -8.21 19.52 2.49
N LYS A 91 -7.81 19.83 1.27
CA LYS A 91 -7.76 21.21 0.80
C LYS A 91 -9.17 21.78 0.70
N LEU A 92 -9.41 22.89 1.40
CA LEU A 92 -10.62 23.68 1.23
C LEU A 92 -10.58 24.39 -0.13
N ILE A 93 -11.57 24.10 -0.97
CA ILE A 93 -11.77 24.65 -2.31
C ILE A 93 -13.13 25.32 -2.32
N VAL A 94 -13.12 26.65 -2.16
CA VAL A 94 -14.33 27.49 -2.23
C VAL A 94 -14.98 27.32 -3.61
N GLY A 95 -16.29 27.08 -3.63
CA GLY A 95 -17.03 26.84 -4.86
C GLY A 95 -16.89 25.41 -5.39
N THR A 96 -16.40 24.47 -4.58
CA THR A 96 -16.38 23.03 -4.90
C THR A 96 -16.77 22.17 -3.71
N ASN A 97 -15.95 22.13 -2.67
CA ASN A 97 -16.17 21.32 -1.47
C ASN A 97 -16.59 22.16 -0.26
N PHE A 98 -16.60 23.48 -0.44
CA PHE A 98 -17.06 24.44 0.55
C PHE A 98 -17.75 25.61 -0.16
N SER A 99 -18.95 25.97 0.28
CA SER A 99 -19.69 27.13 -0.22
C SER A 99 -19.99 28.09 0.94
N PRO A 100 -19.22 29.20 1.09
CA PRO A 100 -19.51 30.20 2.11
C PRO A 100 -20.75 31.05 1.78
N ASP A 101 -21.14 31.07 0.50
CA ASP A 101 -22.24 31.84 -0.04
C ASP A 101 -23.50 30.96 -0.15
N PRO A 102 -24.61 31.32 0.50
CA PRO A 102 -25.84 30.54 0.45
C PRO A 102 -26.47 30.55 -0.95
N GLY A 103 -27.15 29.46 -1.31
CA GLY A 103 -27.92 29.35 -2.55
C GLY A 103 -27.10 29.20 -3.82
N LYS A 104 -25.80 28.90 -3.70
CA LYS A 104 -24.89 28.76 -4.85
C LYS A 104 -24.55 27.33 -5.23
N MET A 105 -24.90 26.35 -4.39
CA MET A 105 -24.51 24.97 -4.57
C MET A 105 -25.48 24.02 -3.87
N ALA A 106 -25.87 22.95 -4.54
CA ALA A 106 -26.76 21.90 -4.05
C ALA A 106 -27.96 22.48 -3.28
N VAL A 107 -28.93 23.06 -3.97
CA VAL A 107 -30.06 23.77 -3.36
C VAL A 107 -31.31 22.90 -3.40
N LEU A 108 -31.80 22.47 -2.23
CA LEU A 108 -33.08 21.77 -2.05
C LEU A 108 -34.21 22.76 -1.85
N ASN A 109 -35.39 22.52 -2.42
CA ASN A 109 -36.58 23.36 -2.28
C ASN A 109 -37.79 22.55 -1.81
N TYR A 110 -38.49 23.03 -0.78
CA TYR A 110 -39.68 22.41 -0.19
C TYR A 110 -40.85 23.38 -0.23
N LYS A 111 -42.05 22.91 -0.58
CA LYS A 111 -43.28 23.72 -0.56
C LYS A 111 -43.99 23.55 0.78
N VAL A 112 -44.27 24.65 1.48
CA VAL A 112 -44.96 24.64 2.77
C VAL A 112 -46.06 25.70 2.78
N ASN A 113 -47.27 25.33 3.18
CA ASN A 113 -48.33 26.28 3.50
C ASN A 113 -48.27 26.67 4.98
N PHE A 114 -48.15 27.99 5.23
CA PHE A 114 -48.16 28.58 6.56
C PHE A 114 -49.52 29.24 6.84
N ASP A 115 -50.17 28.83 7.92
CA ASP A 115 -51.40 29.48 8.38
C ASP A 115 -51.08 30.63 9.33
N THR A 116 -49.96 30.52 10.05
CA THR A 116 -49.54 31.48 11.08
C THR A 116 -48.28 32.24 10.65
N PRO A 117 -48.37 33.52 10.27
CA PRO A 117 -47.20 34.38 10.11
C PRO A 117 -46.43 34.52 11.43
N GLY A 118 -45.12 34.58 11.36
CA GLY A 118 -44.27 34.76 12.52
C GLY A 118 -42.81 34.44 12.27
N LYS A 119 -42.02 34.55 13.33
CA LYS A 119 -40.62 34.11 13.36
C LYS A 119 -40.57 32.61 13.63
N TYR A 120 -39.96 31.86 12.72
CA TYR A 120 -39.78 30.42 12.85
C TYR A 120 -38.31 30.06 13.01
N TYR A 121 -37.95 29.43 14.13
CA TYR A 121 -36.63 28.88 14.36
C TYR A 121 -36.48 27.55 13.60
N VAL A 122 -35.39 27.43 12.84
CA VAL A 122 -35.14 26.25 12.00
C VAL A 122 -34.27 25.25 12.74
N TRP A 123 -34.67 23.99 12.73
CA TRP A 123 -33.93 22.86 13.27
C TRP A 123 -33.69 21.83 12.17
N VAL A 124 -32.50 21.27 12.11
CA VAL A 124 -32.15 20.17 11.19
C VAL A 124 -31.55 19.02 12.00
N ARG A 125 -31.95 17.79 11.66
CA ARG A 125 -31.34 16.54 12.10
C ARG A 125 -30.34 16.14 11.03
N CYS A 126 -29.06 16.10 11.41
CA CYS A 126 -27.97 15.69 10.55
C CYS A 126 -27.10 14.64 11.24
N TYR A 127 -26.32 13.93 10.44
CA TYR A 127 -25.19 13.14 10.88
C TYR A 127 -23.92 13.89 10.46
N SER A 128 -22.90 13.86 11.31
CA SER A 128 -21.64 14.51 11.01
C SER A 128 -20.53 13.65 11.58
N SER A 129 -19.73 13.11 10.67
CA SER A 129 -18.60 12.22 10.90
C SER A 129 -17.36 13.02 11.30
N GLY A 130 -17.24 14.27 10.80
CA GLY A 130 -16.04 15.10 10.95
C GLY A 130 -16.31 16.58 11.28
N SER A 131 -15.27 17.41 11.18
CA SER A 131 -15.39 18.87 11.34
C SER A 131 -15.72 19.60 10.05
N GLU A 132 -15.74 18.88 8.92
CA GLU A 132 -15.79 19.45 7.57
C GLU A 132 -17.06 19.14 6.79
N ASP A 133 -18.00 18.38 7.39
CA ASP A 133 -19.27 17.87 6.84
C ASP A 133 -20.47 18.40 7.64
N ASN A 134 -20.33 19.56 8.31
CA ASN A 134 -21.13 19.88 9.48
C ASN A 134 -21.84 21.24 9.41
N GLY A 135 -22.17 21.71 8.20
CA GLY A 135 -22.91 22.95 8.00
C GLY A 135 -23.81 23.01 6.76
N LEU A 136 -24.86 23.82 6.88
CA LEU A 136 -25.81 24.18 5.82
C LEU A 136 -26.21 25.66 5.89
N HIS A 137 -26.88 26.13 4.84
CA HIS A 137 -27.66 27.37 4.85
C HIS A 137 -29.15 27.07 4.63
N VAL A 138 -30.03 27.95 5.12
CA VAL A 138 -31.49 27.91 4.91
C VAL A 138 -32.00 29.25 4.35
N GLY A 139 -32.97 29.18 3.44
CA GLY A 139 -33.57 30.31 2.71
C GLY A 139 -35.09 30.24 2.66
N LEU A 140 -35.70 31.35 2.25
CA LEU A 140 -37.16 31.54 2.13
C LEU A 140 -37.46 32.24 0.81
N ASP A 141 -38.33 31.64 -0.01
CA ASP A 141 -38.83 32.20 -1.27
C ASP A 141 -37.73 32.69 -2.24
N GLY A 142 -36.63 31.93 -2.32
CA GLY A 142 -35.47 32.26 -3.16
C GLY A 142 -34.49 33.26 -2.53
N GLU A 143 -34.82 33.84 -1.39
CA GLU A 143 -33.95 34.73 -0.62
C GLU A 143 -33.21 33.98 0.50
N TRP A 144 -32.00 34.45 0.82
CA TRP A 144 -31.12 33.83 1.82
C TRP A 144 -30.77 34.81 2.95
N PRO A 145 -31.71 35.06 3.88
CA PRO A 145 -31.54 36.06 4.93
C PRO A 145 -30.32 35.75 5.80
N ALA A 146 -29.71 36.78 6.38
CA ALA A 146 -28.55 36.60 7.26
C ALA A 146 -28.84 35.63 8.42
N SER A 147 -30.09 35.61 8.92
CA SER A 147 -30.56 34.69 9.97
C SER A 147 -30.72 33.24 9.50
N GLY A 148 -30.57 32.95 8.20
CA GLY A 148 -30.61 31.59 7.65
C GLY A 148 -29.23 31.02 7.29
N GLN A 149 -28.15 31.78 7.45
CA GLN A 149 -26.84 31.38 6.95
C GLN A 149 -25.98 30.70 8.02
N ARG A 150 -25.09 29.78 7.63
CA ARG A 150 -24.04 29.20 8.47
C ARG A 150 -24.58 28.43 9.68
N MET A 151 -25.57 27.57 9.45
CA MET A 151 -25.98 26.61 10.46
C MET A 151 -24.83 25.60 10.69
N GLN A 152 -24.54 25.25 11.95
CA GLN A 152 -23.30 24.53 12.31
C GLN A 152 -23.53 23.50 13.43
N TRP A 153 -22.91 22.32 13.28
CA TRP A 153 -22.90 21.24 14.29
C TRP A 153 -21.49 20.91 14.77
N CYS A 154 -21.19 21.29 16.02
CA CYS A 154 -19.98 20.82 16.73
C CYS A 154 -20.24 19.63 17.66
N GLU A 155 -21.46 19.47 18.14
CA GLU A 155 -21.84 18.43 19.10
C GLU A 155 -22.54 17.26 18.39
N GLY A 156 -22.45 16.06 18.97
CA GLY A 156 -23.16 14.89 18.46
C GLY A 156 -22.51 14.22 17.26
N LYS A 157 -21.18 14.32 17.12
CA LYS A 157 -20.43 13.61 16.09
C LYS A 157 -20.71 12.11 16.13
N ASN A 158 -20.81 11.50 14.96
CA ASN A 158 -21.13 10.09 14.78
C ASN A 158 -22.50 9.67 15.37
N THR A 159 -23.46 10.61 15.44
CA THR A 159 -24.85 10.33 15.84
C THR A 159 -25.82 11.26 15.14
N TRP A 160 -26.99 10.76 14.74
CA TRP A 160 -28.07 11.62 14.24
C TRP A 160 -28.55 12.61 15.31
N ARG A 161 -28.40 13.91 15.06
CA ARG A 161 -28.70 14.95 16.07
C ARG A 161 -29.37 16.18 15.49
N TRP A 162 -30.44 16.60 16.17
CA TRP A 162 -31.09 17.89 15.97
C TRP A 162 -30.21 19.07 16.41
N GLY A 163 -30.08 20.10 15.56
CA GLY A 163 -29.38 21.34 15.88
C GLY A 163 -30.04 22.58 15.28
N SER A 164 -29.83 23.72 15.95
CA SER A 164 -30.33 25.06 15.56
C SER A 164 -29.40 26.13 16.13
N LYS A 165 -28.18 26.22 15.55
CA LYS A 165 -27.14 27.17 15.97
C LYS A 165 -26.50 27.83 14.76
N GLN A 166 -26.34 29.15 14.81
CA GLN A 166 -25.68 29.92 13.76
C GLN A 166 -24.23 30.18 14.12
N ARG A 167 -23.28 29.72 13.30
CA ARG A 167 -21.88 30.10 13.44
C ARG A 167 -21.70 31.61 13.23
N THR A 168 -21.07 32.26 14.20
CA THR A 168 -20.71 33.68 14.14
C THR A 168 -19.21 33.85 14.32
N GLU A 169 -18.74 35.09 14.16
CA GLU A 169 -17.34 35.42 14.47
C GLU A 169 -17.00 35.18 15.95
N LYS A 170 -18.00 35.28 16.84
CA LYS A 170 -17.79 35.15 18.29
C LYS A 170 -17.89 33.71 18.78
N GLU A 171 -18.70 32.88 18.13
CA GLU A 171 -18.94 31.51 18.55
C GLU A 171 -18.88 30.58 17.33
N HIS A 172 -17.77 29.83 17.28
CA HIS A 172 -17.47 28.91 16.20
C HIS A 172 -18.49 27.78 16.11
N CYS A 173 -18.95 27.26 17.24
CA CYS A 173 -19.93 26.17 17.31
C CYS A 173 -21.38 26.62 17.23
N GLY A 174 -21.55 27.92 16.98
CA GLY A 174 -22.80 28.59 16.74
C GLY A 174 -23.57 29.02 17.98
N GLU A 175 -24.26 30.14 17.84
CA GLU A 175 -25.11 30.72 18.87
C GLU A 175 -26.56 30.19 18.71
N PRO A 176 -27.21 29.74 19.80
CA PRO A 176 -28.60 29.29 19.73
C PRO A 176 -29.55 30.46 19.43
N HIS A 177 -30.73 30.13 18.90
CA HIS A 177 -31.81 31.08 18.55
C HIS A 177 -31.47 32.08 17.43
N LYS A 178 -30.33 31.92 16.73
CA LYS A 178 -29.92 32.80 15.64
C LYS A 178 -30.25 32.27 14.24
N ILE A 179 -30.59 30.98 14.12
CA ILE A 179 -31.14 30.44 12.87
C ILE A 179 -32.67 30.56 12.88
N PHE A 180 -33.21 31.49 12.08
CA PHE A 180 -34.65 31.66 11.92
C PHE A 180 -35.03 32.28 10.55
N LEU A 181 -36.26 32.04 10.13
CA LEU A 181 -36.91 32.68 8.98
C LEU A 181 -38.13 33.48 9.44
N GLU A 182 -38.40 34.61 8.78
CA GLU A 182 -39.56 35.46 9.06
C GLU A 182 -40.66 35.21 8.02
N ILE A 183 -41.71 34.50 8.41
CA ILE A 183 -42.89 34.27 7.57
C ILE A 183 -43.85 35.44 7.77
N THR A 184 -43.92 36.35 6.81
CA THR A 184 -44.66 37.61 6.97
C THR A 184 -46.10 37.56 6.45
N THR A 185 -46.42 36.57 5.63
CA THR A 185 -47.73 36.38 5.03
C THR A 185 -48.20 34.93 5.22
N PRO A 186 -49.50 34.67 5.41
CA PRO A 186 -50.02 33.31 5.34
C PRO A 186 -50.08 32.85 3.88
N GLY A 187 -50.02 31.53 3.67
CA GLY A 187 -50.08 30.89 2.36
C GLY A 187 -48.86 30.03 2.07
N GLN A 188 -48.72 29.64 0.80
CA GLN A 188 -47.63 28.77 0.36
C GLN A 188 -46.31 29.55 0.21
N HIS A 189 -45.27 29.03 0.84
CA HIS A 189 -43.88 29.50 0.77
C HIS A 189 -42.95 28.37 0.30
N THR A 190 -41.78 28.76 -0.20
CA THR A 190 -40.69 27.83 -0.52
C THR A 190 -39.60 27.93 0.54
N ILE A 191 -39.36 26.83 1.25
CA ILE A 191 -38.21 26.72 2.17
C ILE A 191 -37.07 26.06 1.42
N SER A 192 -35.88 26.65 1.46
CA SER A 192 -34.73 26.15 0.72
C SER A 192 -33.56 25.82 1.64
N PHE A 193 -32.79 24.77 1.33
CA PHE A 193 -31.54 24.44 2.00
C PHE A 193 -30.42 24.35 0.98
N SER A 194 -29.24 24.91 1.28
CA SER A 194 -28.08 24.83 0.39
C SER A 194 -26.83 24.36 1.11
N MET A 195 -25.98 23.66 0.38
CA MET A 195 -24.70 23.17 0.87
C MET A 195 -23.85 24.32 1.41
N ARG A 196 -23.24 24.09 2.57
CA ARG A 196 -22.06 24.85 3.01
C ARG A 196 -20.78 24.02 2.88
N GLU A 197 -20.89 22.71 3.07
CA GLU A 197 -19.80 21.72 3.16
C GLU A 197 -20.25 20.43 2.46
N ASP A 198 -19.39 19.79 1.66
CA ASP A 198 -19.67 18.46 1.08
C ASP A 198 -19.54 17.38 2.16
N GLY A 199 -20.08 16.18 1.90
CA GLY A 199 -20.25 15.14 2.91
C GLY A 199 -21.37 15.40 3.93
N PHE A 200 -22.07 16.55 3.86
CA PHE A 200 -23.15 16.83 4.84
C PHE A 200 -24.31 15.83 4.69
N GLU A 201 -24.58 15.06 5.74
CA GLU A 201 -25.68 14.10 5.81
C GLU A 201 -26.94 14.71 6.46
N PHE A 202 -28.00 14.87 5.66
CA PHE A 202 -29.24 15.54 6.00
C PHE A 202 -30.42 14.56 6.07
N ASP A 203 -30.99 14.38 7.26
CA ASP A 203 -32.08 13.42 7.52
C ASP A 203 -33.46 14.10 7.58
N LYS A 204 -33.62 15.13 8.42
CA LYS A 204 -34.93 15.76 8.63
C LYS A 204 -34.82 17.20 9.06
N TRP A 205 -35.83 18.02 8.79
CA TRP A 205 -35.90 19.38 9.31
C TRP A 205 -37.27 19.73 9.90
N LEU A 206 -37.28 20.71 10.80
CA LEU A 206 -38.50 21.29 11.35
C LEU A 206 -38.33 22.80 11.56
N MET A 207 -39.45 23.51 11.59
CA MET A 207 -39.52 24.93 11.91
C MET A 207 -40.58 25.15 12.99
N THR A 208 -40.28 26.01 13.97
CA THR A 208 -41.21 26.31 15.07
C THR A 208 -41.21 27.77 15.49
N THR A 209 -42.36 28.31 15.88
CA THR A 209 -42.48 29.64 16.51
C THR A 209 -42.04 29.66 17.98
N ASP A 210 -41.90 28.49 18.60
CA ASP A 210 -41.40 28.37 19.97
C ASP A 210 -39.87 28.56 20.00
N ARG A 211 -39.44 29.70 20.54
CA ARG A 211 -38.01 29.99 20.71
C ARG A 211 -37.31 28.99 21.62
N ASP A 212 -38.00 28.55 22.66
CA ASP A 212 -37.46 27.70 23.72
C ASP A 212 -37.76 26.22 23.46
N PHE A 213 -38.08 25.88 22.21
CA PHE A 213 -38.37 24.52 21.77
C PHE A 213 -37.27 23.55 22.20
N VAL A 214 -37.67 22.52 22.94
CA VAL A 214 -36.75 21.52 23.45
C VAL A 214 -36.33 20.60 22.31
N ARG A 215 -35.02 20.50 22.08
CA ARG A 215 -34.41 19.58 21.10
C ARG A 215 -35.03 18.17 21.22
N PRO A 216 -35.62 17.61 20.16
CA PRO A 216 -36.13 16.25 20.20
C PRO A 216 -35.02 15.23 20.47
N ALA A 217 -35.37 14.17 21.21
CA ALA A 217 -34.45 13.07 21.50
C ALA A 217 -34.48 11.97 20.41
N ASP A 218 -35.49 11.99 19.54
CA ASP A 218 -35.78 11.01 18.50
C ASP A 218 -35.86 11.67 17.11
N ALA A 219 -36.58 11.04 16.16
CA ALA A 219 -36.81 11.55 14.82
C ALA A 219 -37.71 12.80 14.74
N GLY A 220 -38.19 13.33 15.87
CA GLY A 220 -39.00 14.54 15.92
C GLY A 220 -40.42 14.37 15.34
N PRO A 221 -41.15 15.49 15.15
CA PRO A 221 -42.55 15.45 14.72
C PRO A 221 -42.77 14.81 13.34
N THR A 222 -43.94 14.23 13.12
CA THR A 222 -44.35 13.68 11.81
C THR A 222 -44.74 14.80 10.86
N SER A 223 -44.41 14.65 9.57
CA SER A 223 -44.83 15.57 8.51
C SER A 223 -46.35 15.62 8.37
N LYS A 224 -46.88 16.83 8.11
CA LYS A 224 -48.30 17.07 7.79
C LYS A 224 -48.40 17.67 6.40
N LEU A 225 -49.45 17.33 5.67
CA LEU A 225 -49.70 17.84 4.32
C LEU A 225 -50.86 18.81 4.29
N HIS A 226 -50.72 19.84 3.47
CA HIS A 226 -51.78 20.74 3.02
C HIS A 226 -52.49 20.12 1.79
N SER A 227 -51.70 19.64 0.82
CA SER A 227 -52.17 18.96 -0.38
C SER A 227 -51.17 17.91 -0.88
N GLY A 228 -51.64 16.97 -1.68
CA GLY A 228 -50.86 15.86 -2.23
C GLY A 228 -50.98 14.56 -1.43
N THR A 229 -50.13 13.58 -1.77
CA THR A 229 -50.01 12.30 -1.05
C THR A 229 -48.70 12.27 -0.29
N LEU A 230 -48.73 11.89 0.99
CA LEU A 230 -47.52 11.82 1.80
C LEU A 230 -46.62 10.71 1.26
N PRO A 231 -45.37 11.00 0.86
CA PRO A 231 -44.50 9.98 0.32
C PRO A 231 -44.08 9.01 1.42
N ALA A 232 -43.77 7.77 1.03
CA ALA A 232 -43.14 6.86 1.97
C ALA A 232 -41.76 7.39 2.35
N ALA A 233 -41.32 7.15 3.58
CA ALA A 233 -39.96 7.49 3.96
C ALA A 233 -38.95 6.74 3.09
N GLY A 234 -37.82 7.38 2.78
CA GLY A 234 -36.80 6.87 1.86
C GLY A 234 -37.21 6.84 0.39
N THR A 235 -38.27 7.57 0.01
CA THR A 235 -38.65 7.72 -1.40
C THR A 235 -38.38 9.13 -1.89
N LEU A 236 -37.57 9.26 -2.96
CA LEU A 236 -37.45 10.50 -3.70
C LEU A 236 -38.74 10.79 -4.46
N ILE A 237 -39.29 11.99 -4.26
CA ILE A 237 -40.45 12.46 -5.02
C ILE A 237 -40.11 13.43 -6.15
N ALA A 238 -38.91 14.01 -6.11
CA ALA A 238 -38.33 14.79 -7.19
C ALA A 238 -37.48 13.91 -8.10
N GLU A 239 -37.33 14.30 -9.36
CA GLU A 239 -36.42 13.61 -10.27
C GLU A 239 -34.98 13.66 -9.72
N PRO A 240 -34.27 12.52 -9.64
CA PRO A 240 -32.85 12.51 -9.30
C PRO A 240 -32.06 13.33 -10.34
N PRO A 241 -30.94 13.96 -9.96
CA PRO A 241 -30.18 14.83 -10.86
C PRO A 241 -29.80 14.08 -12.15
N SER A 242 -30.34 14.54 -13.28
CA SER A 242 -30.05 13.95 -14.59
C SER A 242 -28.64 14.33 -15.03
N VAL A 243 -27.84 13.31 -15.41
CA VAL A 243 -26.52 13.51 -16.02
C VAL A 243 -26.69 14.05 -17.44
N SER A 244 -26.94 15.35 -17.58
CA SER A 244 -27.14 15.98 -18.88
C SER A 244 -25.80 16.28 -19.55
N GLN A 245 -25.37 15.39 -20.45
CA GLN A 245 -24.36 15.72 -21.47
C GLN A 245 -24.96 16.72 -22.47
N SER A 246 -24.50 17.97 -22.44
CA SER A 246 -24.83 18.95 -23.48
C SER A 246 -24.14 18.58 -24.79
N LYS A 247 -24.92 18.13 -25.79
CA LYS A 247 -24.50 17.98 -27.19
C LYS A 247 -24.16 19.35 -27.79
N ALA A 248 -22.88 19.73 -27.73
CA ALA A 248 -22.33 20.67 -28.72
C ALA A 248 -22.02 19.89 -30.00
N LYS A 249 -22.50 20.39 -31.14
CA LYS A 249 -22.24 19.82 -32.47
C LYS A 249 -20.74 19.64 -32.68
N ALA A 250 -20.30 18.39 -32.74
CA ALA A 250 -18.95 18.03 -33.13
C ALA A 250 -18.73 18.35 -34.62
N THR A 251 -17.90 19.35 -34.90
CA THR A 251 -17.08 19.35 -36.11
C THR A 251 -16.02 18.26 -35.96
N GLN A 252 -16.08 17.23 -36.80
CA GLN A 252 -15.03 16.24 -36.94
C GLN A 252 -13.70 16.92 -37.33
N SER A 253 -12.70 16.84 -36.46
CA SER A 253 -11.30 16.74 -36.86
C SER A 253 -10.57 15.89 -35.83
N GLY A 254 -10.01 14.75 -36.25
CA GLY A 254 -8.99 14.08 -35.44
C GLY A 254 -7.82 15.03 -35.26
N SER A 255 -7.35 15.20 -34.02
CA SER A 255 -6.18 16.04 -33.75
C SER A 255 -4.93 15.33 -34.28
N ASP A 256 -4.33 15.86 -35.35
CA ASP A 256 -3.02 15.43 -35.88
C ASP A 256 -1.84 16.07 -35.11
N SER A 257 -2.10 16.63 -33.92
CA SER A 257 -1.13 17.29 -33.07
C SER A 257 -1.11 16.72 -31.65
N LEU A 258 0.06 16.78 -31.03
CA LEU A 258 0.28 16.48 -29.62
C LEU A 258 0.01 17.73 -28.79
N ARG A 259 -0.62 17.59 -27.62
CA ARG A 259 -1.04 18.73 -26.78
C ARG A 259 -0.54 18.61 -25.35
N ILE A 260 0.03 19.70 -24.83
CA ILE A 260 0.34 19.89 -23.41
C ILE A 260 -0.57 20.98 -22.87
N ASN A 261 -1.38 20.70 -21.85
CA ASN A 261 -2.24 21.72 -21.25
C ASN A 261 -1.46 22.55 -20.24
N ALA A 262 -1.86 23.82 -20.07
CA ALA A 262 -1.24 24.70 -19.09
C ALA A 262 -1.35 24.14 -17.66
N ALA A 263 -2.43 23.39 -17.36
CA ALA A 263 -2.62 22.72 -16.08
C ALA A 263 -1.60 21.60 -15.78
N ASP A 264 -0.90 21.09 -16.80
CA ASP A 264 0.08 20.01 -16.65
C ASP A 264 1.46 20.53 -16.16
N PHE A 265 1.67 21.85 -16.15
CA PHE A 265 2.91 22.47 -15.68
C PHE A 265 2.94 22.61 -14.15
N ASN A 266 4.13 22.46 -13.55
CA ASN A 266 4.32 22.73 -12.13
C ASN A 266 4.12 24.22 -11.84
N LEU A 267 3.28 24.54 -10.85
CA LEU A 267 2.94 25.91 -10.45
C LEU A 267 3.81 26.43 -9.31
N ALA A 268 4.49 25.54 -8.58
CA ALA A 268 5.27 25.93 -7.40
C ALA A 268 6.44 26.84 -7.81
N GLY A 269 6.47 28.06 -7.26
CA GLY A 269 7.56 29.03 -7.46
C GLY A 269 7.62 29.74 -8.81
N THR A 270 6.66 29.51 -9.72
CA THR A 270 6.70 30.04 -11.10
C THR A 270 6.07 31.42 -11.27
N GLY A 271 5.28 31.87 -10.27
CA GLY A 271 4.50 33.11 -10.33
C GLY A 271 3.12 32.97 -11.01
N TYR A 272 2.77 31.75 -11.46
CA TYR A 272 1.46 31.44 -12.02
C TYR A 272 0.53 30.78 -11.00
N TYR A 273 -0.77 30.91 -11.23
CA TYR A 273 -1.83 30.09 -10.65
C TYR A 273 -2.74 29.54 -11.76
N LEU A 274 -3.55 28.52 -11.45
CA LEU A 274 -4.56 28.04 -12.39
C LEU A 274 -5.87 28.81 -12.20
N ASP A 275 -6.18 29.66 -13.17
CA ASP A 275 -7.48 30.29 -13.30
C ASP A 275 -8.49 29.27 -13.83
N LYS A 276 -9.57 29.09 -13.08
CA LYS A 276 -10.65 28.12 -13.35
C LYS A 276 -10.19 26.67 -13.53
N GLY A 277 -9.06 26.30 -12.91
CA GLY A 277 -8.49 24.95 -13.04
C GLY A 277 -8.00 24.59 -14.44
N LYS A 278 -7.96 25.55 -15.38
CA LYS A 278 -7.69 25.30 -16.81
C LYS A 278 -6.57 26.17 -17.37
N TRP A 279 -6.54 27.47 -17.06
CA TRP A 279 -5.60 28.42 -17.67
C TRP A 279 -4.53 28.83 -16.69
N MET A 280 -3.26 28.82 -17.09
CA MET A 280 -2.22 29.45 -16.28
C MET A 280 -2.32 30.96 -16.40
N ALA A 281 -2.33 31.63 -15.25
CA ALA A 281 -2.57 33.06 -15.14
C ALA A 281 -1.65 33.70 -14.07
N ILE A 282 -1.35 34.98 -14.21
CA ILE A 282 -0.58 35.79 -13.28
C ILE A 282 -1.56 36.63 -12.46
N ASN A 283 -1.38 36.65 -11.15
CA ASN A 283 -2.12 37.59 -10.30
C ASN A 283 -1.47 38.98 -10.41
N PRO A 284 -2.16 40.00 -10.96
CA PRO A 284 -1.58 41.31 -11.24
C PRO A 284 -1.07 42.07 -10.02
N ASP A 285 -1.58 41.73 -8.84
CA ASP A 285 -1.22 42.34 -7.56
C ASP A 285 0.04 41.72 -6.96
N LYS A 286 0.43 40.53 -7.44
CA LYS A 286 1.55 39.76 -6.88
C LYS A 286 2.77 39.74 -7.80
N ALA A 287 2.56 39.71 -9.11
CA ALA A 287 3.63 39.68 -10.08
C ALA A 287 3.20 40.35 -11.39
N LYS A 288 4.17 40.89 -12.12
CA LYS A 288 3.94 41.44 -13.48
C LYS A 288 4.42 40.50 -14.59
N LYS A 289 5.25 39.53 -14.24
CA LYS A 289 5.78 38.49 -15.12
C LYS A 289 5.86 37.16 -14.38
N ALA A 290 5.75 36.06 -15.11
CA ALA A 290 5.91 34.71 -14.58
C ALA A 290 6.59 33.82 -15.63
N THR A 291 7.23 32.74 -15.20
CA THR A 291 7.86 31.78 -16.11
C THR A 291 7.74 30.37 -15.56
N THR A 292 7.33 29.44 -16.40
CA THR A 292 7.25 28.01 -16.09
C THR A 292 8.02 27.20 -17.12
N SER A 293 8.41 25.98 -16.77
CA SER A 293 9.15 25.09 -17.66
C SER A 293 8.84 23.63 -17.38
N MET A 294 8.91 22.80 -18.42
CA MET A 294 8.83 21.35 -18.30
C MET A 294 9.58 20.65 -19.44
N THR A 295 10.06 19.43 -19.20
CA THR A 295 10.64 18.59 -20.25
C THR A 295 9.53 18.05 -21.15
N ILE A 296 9.67 18.23 -22.47
CA ILE A 296 8.68 17.77 -23.45
C ILE A 296 8.84 16.24 -23.64
N PRO A 297 7.76 15.44 -23.49
CA PRO A 297 7.82 13.99 -23.66
C PRO A 297 7.58 13.55 -25.12
N TYR A 298 8.12 14.29 -26.11
CA TYR A 298 7.87 14.06 -27.54
C TYR A 298 9.17 13.72 -28.30
N PRO A 299 9.11 12.89 -29.36
CA PRO A 299 10.29 12.41 -30.06
C PRO A 299 11.05 13.53 -30.78
N THR A 300 12.33 13.29 -31.06
CA THR A 300 13.16 14.22 -31.84
C THR A 300 12.59 14.42 -33.25
N GLY A 301 12.36 15.67 -33.65
CA GLY A 301 11.80 15.97 -34.97
C GLY A 301 11.50 17.45 -35.18
N ARG A 302 10.84 17.76 -36.30
CA ARG A 302 10.41 19.13 -36.66
C ARG A 302 8.93 19.30 -36.40
N TYR A 303 8.57 20.34 -35.65
CA TYR A 303 7.19 20.63 -35.25
C TYR A 303 6.79 22.07 -35.57
N ASP A 304 5.53 22.25 -35.94
CA ASP A 304 4.84 23.52 -35.83
C ASP A 304 4.30 23.62 -34.39
N ILE A 305 4.81 24.57 -33.62
CA ILE A 305 4.49 24.75 -32.20
C ILE A 305 3.51 25.90 -32.06
N SER A 306 2.38 25.68 -31.38
CA SER A 306 1.33 26.68 -31.24
C SER A 306 0.98 26.96 -29.78
N LEU A 307 1.23 28.18 -29.30
CA LEU A 307 0.76 28.65 -28.01
C LEU A 307 -0.70 29.09 -28.11
N GLN A 308 -1.54 28.64 -27.18
CA GLN A 308 -2.94 29.04 -27.06
C GLN A 308 -3.11 30.00 -25.87
N ALA A 309 -3.01 31.30 -26.13
CA ALA A 309 -3.34 32.33 -25.15
C ALA A 309 -4.86 32.58 -25.12
N ILE A 310 -5.31 33.32 -24.11
CA ILE A 310 -6.68 33.78 -23.94
C ILE A 310 -6.71 35.29 -24.15
N GLY A 311 -7.61 35.77 -25.01
CA GLY A 311 -7.83 37.20 -25.19
C GLY A 311 -8.47 37.77 -23.94
N GLU A 312 -8.02 38.94 -23.49
CA GLU A 312 -8.53 39.63 -22.30
C GLU A 312 -8.88 41.07 -22.70
N SER A 313 -9.97 41.63 -22.17
CA SER A 313 -10.37 43.02 -22.46
C SER A 313 -9.47 44.05 -21.78
N ASP A 314 -8.78 43.64 -20.72
CA ASP A 314 -8.16 44.57 -19.78
C ASP A 314 -6.71 44.91 -20.17
N GLY A 315 -6.10 44.16 -21.10
CA GLY A 315 -4.75 44.45 -21.59
C GLY A 315 -4.15 43.37 -22.50
N MET A 316 -3.30 43.82 -23.43
CA MET A 316 -2.59 42.94 -24.38
C MET A 316 -1.38 42.25 -23.76
N SER A 317 -1.60 41.12 -23.09
CA SER A 317 -0.56 40.30 -22.48
C SER A 317 0.49 39.82 -23.48
N THR A 318 1.75 39.72 -23.04
CA THR A 318 2.86 39.23 -23.90
C THR A 318 3.37 37.88 -23.41
N TYR A 319 3.80 37.03 -24.35
CA TYR A 319 4.29 35.69 -24.12
C TYR A 319 5.59 35.47 -24.90
N SER A 320 6.55 34.78 -24.31
CA SER A 320 7.79 34.33 -24.96
C SER A 320 7.92 32.83 -24.75
N VAL A 321 8.09 32.08 -25.85
CA VAL A 321 8.25 30.62 -25.82
C VAL A 321 9.69 30.27 -26.17
N LYS A 322 10.33 29.46 -25.33
CA LYS A 322 11.68 28.95 -25.54
C LYS A 322 11.72 27.44 -25.55
N LEU A 323 12.62 26.89 -26.36
CA LEU A 323 13.04 25.50 -26.29
C LEU A 323 14.52 25.48 -25.91
N ASP A 324 14.82 24.90 -24.76
CA ASP A 324 16.14 25.00 -24.13
C ASP A 324 16.57 26.48 -24.03
N ASP A 325 17.71 26.85 -24.63
CA ASP A 325 18.19 28.24 -24.64
C ASP A 325 17.71 29.06 -25.87
N GLU A 326 17.02 28.45 -26.83
CA GLU A 326 16.56 29.11 -28.07
C GLU A 326 15.18 29.76 -27.89
N VAL A 327 15.08 31.06 -28.17
CA VAL A 327 13.82 31.81 -28.14
C VAL A 327 13.12 31.68 -29.49
N LEU A 328 11.94 31.05 -29.51
CA LEU A 328 11.16 30.88 -30.75
C LEU A 328 10.56 32.22 -31.23
N GLY A 329 10.27 33.12 -30.29
CA GLY A 329 9.85 34.48 -30.53
C GLY A 329 8.76 34.94 -29.57
N ASP A 330 8.48 36.24 -29.59
CA ASP A 330 7.48 36.85 -28.71
C ASP A 330 6.10 36.94 -29.39
N PHE A 331 5.05 36.90 -28.57
CA PHE A 331 3.67 37.05 -28.98
C PHE A 331 2.93 38.02 -28.06
N THR A 332 2.37 39.08 -28.64
CA THR A 332 1.43 39.97 -27.96
C THR A 332 0.01 39.52 -28.28
N CYS A 333 -0.71 39.04 -27.27
CA CYS A 333 -2.09 38.60 -27.45
C CYS A 333 -3.01 39.82 -27.61
N PRO A 334 -3.80 39.90 -28.69
CA PRO A 334 -4.69 41.04 -28.93
C PRO A 334 -5.82 41.10 -27.90
N LEU A 335 -6.43 42.28 -27.75
CA LEU A 335 -7.57 42.50 -26.84
C LEU A 335 -8.78 41.64 -27.24
N SER A 336 -9.51 41.16 -26.23
CA SER A 336 -10.86 40.62 -26.41
C SER A 336 -11.90 41.73 -26.28
N THR A 337 -13.03 41.59 -26.96
CA THR A 337 -14.19 42.49 -26.83
C THR A 337 -15.08 42.11 -25.64
N VAL A 338 -14.77 41.01 -24.96
CA VAL A 338 -15.41 40.54 -23.73
C VAL A 338 -14.34 40.25 -22.67
N THR A 339 -14.73 40.00 -21.42
CA THR A 339 -13.78 39.95 -20.28
C THR A 339 -12.61 38.98 -20.51
N TYR A 340 -12.91 37.78 -21.02
CA TYR A 340 -11.90 36.89 -21.60
C TYR A 340 -12.56 35.89 -22.55
N GLU A 341 -11.87 35.48 -23.60
CA GLU A 341 -12.38 34.47 -24.53
C GLU A 341 -11.26 33.63 -25.19
N GLU A 342 -11.61 32.38 -25.55
CA GLU A 342 -10.77 31.51 -26.36
C GLU A 342 -11.08 31.72 -27.85
N GLY A 343 -10.06 31.70 -28.70
CA GLY A 343 -10.24 31.93 -30.13
C GLY A 343 -8.95 31.70 -30.91
N SER A 344 -9.07 31.38 -32.20
CA SER A 344 -7.89 31.18 -33.07
C SER A 344 -7.05 32.45 -33.22
N GLN A 345 -7.66 33.63 -33.06
CA GLN A 345 -6.96 34.92 -33.10
C GLN A 345 -6.01 35.16 -31.90
N TYR A 346 -6.13 34.38 -30.82
CA TYR A 346 -5.25 34.46 -29.64
C TYR A 346 -4.16 33.37 -29.65
N ARG A 347 -3.95 32.72 -30.79
CA ARG A 347 -2.94 31.68 -30.97
C ARG A 347 -1.77 32.20 -31.78
N LYS A 348 -0.56 31.77 -31.40
CA LYS A 348 0.66 32.00 -32.18
C LYS A 348 1.30 30.68 -32.52
N THR A 349 1.60 30.47 -33.80
CA THR A 349 2.30 29.30 -34.31
C THR A 349 3.68 29.68 -34.83
N TRP A 350 4.71 28.93 -34.40
CA TRP A 350 6.06 28.94 -34.95
C TRP A 350 6.25 27.69 -35.78
N THR A 351 6.67 27.83 -37.03
CA THR A 351 6.69 26.71 -37.98
C THR A 351 8.08 26.09 -38.09
N ASN A 352 8.11 24.78 -38.32
CA ASN A 352 9.33 24.02 -38.61
C ASN A 352 10.44 24.12 -37.53
N VAL A 353 10.04 24.11 -36.26
CA VAL A 353 10.91 24.21 -35.08
C VAL A 353 11.55 22.84 -34.79
N GLN A 354 12.86 22.80 -34.57
CA GLN A 354 13.55 21.57 -34.15
C GLN A 354 13.25 21.31 -32.67
N VAL A 355 12.79 20.10 -32.36
CA VAL A 355 12.69 19.57 -30.99
C VAL A 355 13.60 18.35 -30.91
N THR A 356 14.35 18.22 -29.82
CA THR A 356 15.14 17.02 -29.51
C THR A 356 14.58 16.31 -28.29
N ASP A 357 14.89 15.02 -28.15
CA ASP A 357 14.48 14.24 -26.99
C ASP A 357 15.09 14.85 -25.71
N GLY A 358 14.25 15.08 -24.70
CA GLY A 358 14.63 15.77 -23.47
C GLY A 358 14.62 17.31 -23.52
N THR A 359 14.23 17.94 -24.64
CA THR A 359 14.13 19.41 -24.74
C THR A 359 13.18 19.99 -23.68
N ILE A 360 13.59 21.11 -23.08
CA ILE A 360 12.83 21.85 -22.08
C ILE A 360 12.00 22.94 -22.78
N LEU A 361 10.68 22.89 -22.62
CA LEU A 361 9.77 23.98 -23.00
C LEU A 361 9.69 24.99 -21.86
N SER A 362 10.02 26.25 -22.13
CA SER A 362 9.82 27.36 -21.20
C SER A 362 8.83 28.38 -21.77
N ILE A 363 7.87 28.82 -20.95
CA ILE A 363 6.91 29.86 -21.30
C ILE A 363 7.01 30.99 -20.27
N SER A 364 7.32 32.18 -20.76
CA SER A 364 7.32 33.41 -19.97
C SER A 364 6.15 34.29 -20.39
N SER A 365 5.36 34.76 -19.44
CA SER A 365 4.24 35.69 -19.68
C SER A 365 4.45 37.00 -18.94
N ALA A 366 3.95 38.09 -19.50
CA ALA A 366 3.83 39.39 -18.84
C ALA A 366 2.43 39.96 -19.01
N ILE A 367 1.88 40.50 -17.92
CA ILE A 367 0.60 41.17 -17.94
C ILE A 367 0.71 42.55 -18.58
N ALA A 368 -0.43 43.09 -19.04
CA ALA A 368 -0.55 44.43 -19.59
C ALA A 368 -1.81 45.11 -19.04
N SER A 369 -1.95 46.41 -19.29
CA SER A 369 -3.14 47.18 -18.95
C SER A 369 -3.44 48.13 -20.10
N GLU A 370 -4.68 48.16 -20.55
CA GLU A 370 -5.12 49.07 -21.62
C GLU A 370 -5.37 50.49 -21.08
N ASP A 371 -5.96 50.60 -19.88
CA ASP A 371 -6.37 51.88 -19.30
C ASP A 371 -5.43 52.39 -18.18
N GLY A 372 -4.40 51.61 -17.85
CA GLY A 372 -3.44 51.87 -16.78
C GLY A 372 -3.97 51.59 -15.37
N LYS A 373 -5.17 51.03 -15.22
CA LYS A 373 -5.83 50.77 -13.93
C LYS A 373 -6.11 49.29 -13.74
N GLU A 374 -6.72 48.64 -14.72
CA GLU A 374 -7.03 47.21 -14.68
C GLU A 374 -6.02 46.45 -15.52
N PHE A 375 -5.48 45.35 -14.97
CA PHE A 375 -4.44 44.57 -15.62
C PHE A 375 -4.98 43.21 -16.04
N SER A 376 -4.59 42.80 -17.24
CA SER A 376 -4.75 41.44 -17.73
C SER A 376 -4.02 40.44 -16.83
N ARG A 377 -4.34 39.16 -16.96
CA ARG A 377 -3.72 38.08 -16.17
C ARG A 377 -2.79 37.21 -16.99
N ALA A 378 -2.55 37.54 -18.26
CA ALA A 378 -1.68 36.80 -19.16
C ALA A 378 -2.01 35.29 -19.19
N ARG A 379 -3.30 35.01 -19.42
CA ARG A 379 -3.86 33.66 -19.45
C ARG A 379 -3.47 32.88 -20.69
N TRP A 380 -3.05 31.62 -20.50
CA TRP A 380 -2.88 30.68 -21.60
C TRP A 380 -3.31 29.25 -21.22
N ALA A 381 -3.75 28.48 -22.22
CA ALA A 381 -4.45 27.20 -22.05
C ALA A 381 -3.62 25.97 -22.41
N ALA A 382 -2.75 26.06 -23.41
CA ALA A 382 -1.96 24.92 -23.89
C ALA A 382 -0.87 25.33 -24.86
N VAL A 383 0.05 24.40 -25.11
CA VAL A 383 0.95 24.40 -26.27
C VAL A 383 0.70 23.13 -27.08
N GLU A 384 0.49 23.29 -28.39
CA GLU A 384 0.30 22.20 -29.34
C GLU A 384 1.53 22.01 -30.23
N PHE A 385 1.87 20.76 -30.50
CA PHE A 385 3.01 20.33 -31.31
C PHE A 385 2.48 19.52 -32.49
N LYS A 386 2.44 20.14 -33.67
CA LYS A 386 2.03 19.47 -34.91
C LYS A 386 3.27 19.04 -35.69
N PRO A 387 3.46 17.75 -36.00
CA PRO A 387 4.61 17.31 -36.80
C PRO A 387 4.67 17.98 -38.18
N ALA A 388 5.77 18.68 -38.48
CA ALA A 388 5.94 19.50 -39.69
C ALA A 388 6.32 18.66 -40.93
N ASP A 389 6.99 17.51 -40.75
CA ASP A 389 7.40 16.61 -41.83
C ASP A 389 6.95 15.16 -41.63
N ASP A 390 7.09 14.34 -42.68
CA ASP A 390 6.65 12.94 -42.67
C ASP A 390 7.46 12.05 -41.72
N ALA A 391 8.74 12.39 -41.51
CA ALA A 391 9.60 11.63 -40.61
C ALA A 391 9.12 11.81 -39.16
N THR A 392 8.85 13.04 -38.76
CA THR A 392 8.33 13.41 -37.44
C THR A 392 6.90 12.89 -37.25
N ARG A 393 6.04 12.96 -38.29
CA ARG A 393 4.69 12.37 -38.25
C ARG A 393 4.72 10.88 -37.93
N LYS A 394 5.62 10.13 -38.56
CA LYS A 394 5.78 8.69 -38.30
C LYS A 394 6.21 8.39 -36.87
N GLN A 395 7.09 9.21 -36.30
CA GLN A 395 7.58 9.03 -34.93
C GLN A 395 6.52 9.42 -33.88
N ALA A 396 5.76 10.50 -34.13
CA ALA A 396 4.72 10.98 -33.22
C ALA A 396 3.39 10.21 -33.30
N ALA A 397 3.20 9.35 -34.31
CA ALA A 397 1.92 8.70 -34.63
C ALA A 397 1.33 7.88 -33.47
N SER A 398 2.16 7.15 -32.71
CA SER A 398 1.70 6.34 -31.57
C SER A 398 1.19 7.22 -30.42
N LEU A 399 1.89 8.31 -30.11
CA LEU A 399 1.52 9.26 -29.07
C LEU A 399 0.23 10.03 -29.44
N ILE A 400 0.10 10.44 -30.70
CA ILE A 400 -1.12 11.05 -31.24
C ILE A 400 -2.30 10.05 -31.15
N ALA A 401 -2.07 8.76 -31.44
CA ALA A 401 -3.08 7.72 -31.31
C ALA A 401 -3.50 7.46 -29.85
N VAL A 402 -2.59 7.59 -28.88
CA VAL A 402 -2.91 7.45 -27.45
C VAL A 402 -3.72 8.64 -26.95
N GLN A 403 -3.29 9.88 -27.21
CA GLN A 403 -4.04 11.08 -26.83
C GLN A 403 -5.42 11.14 -27.51
N SER A 404 -5.57 10.62 -28.73
CA SER A 404 -6.87 10.56 -29.40
C SER A 404 -7.78 9.42 -28.91
N ARG A 405 -7.25 8.32 -28.35
CA ARG A 405 -8.04 7.20 -27.82
C ARG A 405 -8.60 7.43 -26.42
N GLN A 406 -8.03 8.35 -25.64
CA GLN A 406 -8.59 8.76 -24.34
C GLN A 406 -9.94 9.50 -24.46
N THR A 407 -10.45 9.77 -25.67
CA THR A 407 -11.69 10.52 -25.92
C THR A 407 -12.92 9.67 -26.27
N LYS A 408 -12.89 8.33 -26.15
CA LYS A 408 -14.07 7.47 -26.38
C LYS A 408 -14.39 6.57 -25.17
N PRO A 409 -15.65 6.57 -24.67
CA PRO A 409 -16.06 5.67 -23.60
C PRO A 409 -16.37 4.27 -24.16
N VAL A 410 -15.88 3.24 -23.47
CA VAL A 410 -16.19 1.82 -23.71
C VAL A 410 -17.05 1.34 -22.55
N GLU A 411 -18.21 0.74 -22.87
CA GLU A 411 -19.07 0.02 -21.92
C GLU A 411 -18.29 -1.13 -21.25
N LYS A 412 -18.25 -1.16 -19.91
CA LYS A 412 -17.82 -2.33 -19.15
C LYS A 412 -18.69 -2.56 -17.92
N THR A 413 -19.10 -3.80 -17.83
CA THR A 413 -19.73 -4.54 -16.73
C THR A 413 -18.98 -4.43 -15.41
N GLN A 414 -19.74 -4.50 -14.32
CA GLN A 414 -19.33 -4.58 -12.92
C GLN A 414 -18.11 -5.48 -12.69
N GLN A 415 -16.99 -4.88 -12.30
CA GLN A 415 -16.00 -5.49 -11.42
C GLN A 415 -15.29 -4.37 -10.65
N VAL A 416 -15.52 -4.38 -9.34
CA VAL A 416 -15.07 -3.39 -8.35
C VAL A 416 -13.55 -3.46 -8.21
N ASN A 417 -12.86 -2.33 -8.38
CA ASN A 417 -11.52 -2.02 -7.87
C ASN A 417 -10.44 -3.13 -7.92
N ALA A 418 -10.45 -4.01 -8.92
CA ALA A 418 -9.39 -4.98 -9.13
C ALA A 418 -8.39 -4.43 -10.15
N SER A 419 -7.10 -4.55 -9.86
CA SER A 419 -6.07 -4.29 -10.87
C SER A 419 -6.31 -5.20 -12.08
N PRO A 420 -5.98 -4.76 -13.31
CA PRO A 420 -6.19 -5.59 -14.49
C PRO A 420 -5.56 -6.97 -14.33
N THR A 421 -6.31 -7.99 -14.74
CA THR A 421 -5.81 -9.36 -14.91
C THR A 421 -6.46 -9.94 -16.15
N ARG A 422 -5.70 -10.71 -16.93
CA ARG A 422 -6.17 -11.33 -18.16
C ARG A 422 -5.77 -12.80 -18.16
N PRO A 423 -6.76 -13.72 -18.11
CA PRO A 423 -6.51 -15.13 -18.31
C PRO A 423 -5.74 -15.40 -19.61
N VAL A 424 -4.76 -16.30 -19.56
CA VAL A 424 -4.03 -16.75 -20.76
C VAL A 424 -4.95 -17.48 -21.76
N SER A 425 -6.03 -18.07 -21.24
CA SER A 425 -7.04 -18.79 -22.02
C SER A 425 -8.40 -18.11 -21.88
N ASP A 426 -9.12 -17.96 -22.99
CA ASP A 426 -10.53 -17.54 -22.99
C ASP A 426 -11.50 -18.74 -22.86
N LEU A 427 -10.98 -19.98 -22.80
CA LEU A 427 -11.79 -21.19 -22.65
C LEU A 427 -12.20 -21.41 -21.19
N PRO A 428 -13.43 -21.88 -20.91
CA PRO A 428 -13.81 -22.29 -19.55
C PRO A 428 -12.90 -23.40 -19.00
N LEU A 429 -12.58 -24.40 -19.83
CA LEU A 429 -11.73 -25.54 -19.49
C LEU A 429 -10.82 -25.88 -20.67
N ILE A 430 -9.57 -26.25 -20.39
CA ILE A 430 -8.65 -26.81 -21.38
C ILE A 430 -9.03 -28.25 -21.71
N GLN A 431 -8.94 -28.60 -22.99
CA GLN A 431 -9.25 -29.92 -23.56
C GLN A 431 -8.07 -30.47 -24.36
N PRO A 432 -7.91 -31.79 -24.49
CA PRO A 432 -8.70 -32.85 -23.84
C PRO A 432 -8.42 -32.95 -22.33
N ARG A 433 -9.31 -33.61 -21.59
CA ARG A 433 -9.16 -33.85 -20.14
C ARG A 433 -9.02 -35.34 -19.85
N GLU A 434 -8.21 -35.66 -18.87
CA GLU A 434 -8.15 -37.00 -18.30
C GLU A 434 -9.30 -37.21 -17.28
N SER A 435 -9.47 -38.45 -16.84
CA SER A 435 -10.40 -38.75 -15.75
C SER A 435 -9.94 -38.09 -14.45
N ASN A 436 -10.92 -37.66 -13.65
CA ASN A 436 -10.68 -37.29 -12.27
C ASN A 436 -9.99 -38.43 -11.48
N GLY A 437 -9.25 -38.06 -10.44
CA GLY A 437 -8.67 -39.00 -9.49
C GLY A 437 -9.74 -39.75 -8.69
N ASP A 438 -9.34 -40.86 -8.10
CA ASP A 438 -10.22 -41.77 -7.34
C ASP A 438 -10.37 -41.39 -5.85
N GLY A 439 -9.73 -40.29 -5.42
CA GLY A 439 -9.67 -39.86 -4.03
C GLY A 439 -8.74 -40.72 -3.16
N SER A 440 -7.80 -41.44 -3.77
CA SER A 440 -6.67 -42.05 -3.05
C SER A 440 -5.74 -40.97 -2.49
N VAL A 441 -5.10 -41.29 -1.35
CA VAL A 441 -4.19 -40.38 -0.65
C VAL A 441 -2.85 -41.06 -0.50
N ALA A 442 -1.78 -40.37 -0.92
CA ALA A 442 -0.40 -40.78 -0.74
C ALA A 442 0.31 -39.82 0.22
N ILE A 443 1.09 -40.38 1.15
CA ILE A 443 2.00 -39.63 2.02
C ILE A 443 3.41 -39.76 1.47
N ILE A 444 4.06 -38.63 1.18
CA ILE A 444 5.38 -38.56 0.54
C ILE A 444 6.33 -37.77 1.46
N GLY A 445 7.59 -38.21 1.52
CA GLY A 445 8.63 -37.60 2.34
C GLY A 445 8.98 -38.44 3.57
N GLU A 446 10.02 -38.03 4.30
CA GLU A 446 10.40 -38.67 5.55
C GLU A 446 9.38 -38.31 6.65
N THR A 447 8.70 -39.29 7.23
CA THR A 447 7.74 -39.07 8.34
C THR A 447 8.47 -38.88 9.66
N LYS A 448 9.22 -37.78 9.76
CA LYS A 448 10.02 -37.39 10.93
C LYS A 448 9.66 -35.98 11.38
N ARG A 449 9.79 -35.73 12.68
CA ARG A 449 9.53 -34.42 13.28
C ARG A 449 10.39 -33.36 12.55
N TRP A 450 9.78 -32.24 12.19
CA TRP A 450 10.35 -31.12 11.43
C TRP A 450 10.61 -31.35 9.93
N HIS A 451 10.39 -32.56 9.41
CA HIS A 451 10.56 -32.81 7.98
C HIS A 451 9.28 -32.42 7.23
N LYS A 452 9.44 -32.02 5.96
CA LYS A 452 8.30 -31.83 5.06
C LYS A 452 7.65 -33.18 4.77
N VAL A 453 6.42 -33.34 5.22
CA VAL A 453 5.52 -34.44 4.85
C VAL A 453 4.49 -33.89 3.88
N SER A 454 4.41 -34.47 2.69
CA SER A 454 3.46 -34.08 1.66
C SER A 454 2.31 -35.07 1.61
N LEU A 455 1.11 -34.63 1.94
CA LEU A 455 -0.11 -35.36 1.60
C LEU A 455 -0.47 -35.01 0.15
N THR A 456 -0.58 -36.01 -0.72
CA THR A 456 -1.04 -35.87 -2.10
C THR A 456 -2.33 -36.66 -2.28
N LEU A 457 -3.42 -35.96 -2.60
CA LEU A 457 -4.71 -36.52 -2.93
C LEU A 457 -4.85 -36.61 -4.45
N ALA A 458 -5.30 -37.75 -4.96
CA ALA A 458 -5.80 -37.91 -6.33
C ALA A 458 -7.20 -37.27 -6.43
N GLY A 459 -7.24 -35.97 -6.66
CA GLY A 459 -8.43 -35.14 -6.66
C GLY A 459 -9.05 -34.94 -8.06
N PRO A 460 -9.91 -33.91 -8.25
CA PRO A 460 -10.46 -33.61 -9.56
C PRO A 460 -9.33 -33.26 -10.54
N TYR A 461 -9.50 -33.67 -11.81
CA TYR A 461 -8.57 -33.26 -12.86
C TYR A 461 -8.72 -31.76 -13.10
N ALA A 462 -7.60 -31.05 -13.08
CA ALA A 462 -7.54 -29.62 -13.39
C ALA A 462 -6.34 -29.31 -14.30
N HIS A 463 -6.40 -28.14 -14.92
CA HIS A 463 -5.31 -27.53 -15.67
C HIS A 463 -5.10 -26.12 -15.13
N GLU A 464 -3.85 -25.68 -15.00
CA GLU A 464 -3.52 -24.34 -14.48
C GLU A 464 -4.05 -23.17 -15.34
N LYS A 465 -4.70 -23.44 -16.48
CA LYS A 465 -5.32 -22.45 -17.40
C LYS A 465 -6.86 -22.55 -17.43
N ASP A 466 -7.43 -23.41 -16.58
CA ASP A 466 -8.89 -23.56 -16.45
C ASP A 466 -9.49 -22.33 -15.76
N ASN A 467 -10.57 -21.77 -16.32
CA ASN A 467 -11.26 -20.61 -15.75
C ASN A 467 -12.51 -20.99 -14.94
N GLU A 468 -13.21 -22.06 -15.31
CA GLU A 468 -14.50 -22.43 -14.70
C GLU A 468 -14.67 -23.96 -14.59
N PRO A 469 -14.42 -24.56 -13.40
CA PRO A 469 -13.82 -23.92 -12.22
C PRO A 469 -12.33 -23.63 -12.37
N ASN A 470 -11.88 -22.50 -11.82
CA ASN A 470 -10.45 -22.20 -11.69
C ASN A 470 -9.82 -23.00 -10.52
N PRO A 471 -8.73 -23.77 -10.75
CA PRO A 471 -8.11 -24.64 -9.74
C PRO A 471 -7.61 -23.92 -8.49
N PHE A 472 -7.30 -22.64 -8.59
CA PHE A 472 -6.68 -21.85 -7.55
C PHE A 472 -7.71 -21.06 -6.73
N THR A 473 -8.81 -20.61 -7.34
CA THR A 473 -9.84 -19.84 -6.65
C THR A 473 -11.06 -20.65 -6.23
N ASP A 474 -11.46 -21.64 -7.04
CA ASP A 474 -12.77 -22.28 -6.90
C ASP A 474 -12.73 -23.63 -6.18
N TYR A 475 -11.53 -24.13 -5.90
CA TYR A 475 -11.29 -25.39 -5.22
C TYR A 475 -10.57 -25.14 -3.90
N ALA A 476 -11.27 -25.40 -2.79
CA ALA A 476 -10.78 -25.18 -1.44
C ALA A 476 -10.44 -26.50 -0.77
N MET A 477 -9.18 -26.93 -0.91
CA MET A 477 -8.64 -28.02 -0.11
C MET A 477 -7.98 -27.47 1.17
N SER A 478 -8.24 -28.09 2.31
CA SER A 478 -7.45 -27.95 3.53
C SER A 478 -7.32 -29.29 4.23
N VAL A 479 -6.23 -29.46 4.97
CA VAL A 479 -5.97 -30.69 5.72
C VAL A 479 -5.73 -30.34 7.18
N THR A 480 -6.55 -30.94 8.04
CA THR A 480 -6.38 -30.86 9.49
C THR A 480 -5.57 -32.05 9.97
N PHE A 481 -4.43 -31.80 10.59
CA PHE A 481 -3.60 -32.79 11.27
C PHE A 481 -3.79 -32.65 12.77
N LYS A 482 -4.15 -33.74 13.45
CA LYS A 482 -4.39 -33.77 14.89
C LYS A 482 -3.52 -34.83 15.55
N HIS A 483 -2.67 -34.40 16.47
CA HIS A 483 -1.85 -35.27 17.28
C HIS A 483 -2.64 -35.90 18.43
N SER A 484 -2.15 -37.03 18.94
CA SER A 484 -2.73 -37.74 20.09
C SER A 484 -2.88 -36.89 21.36
N ASP A 485 -2.03 -35.87 21.56
CA ASP A 485 -2.10 -34.93 22.70
C ASP A 485 -3.12 -33.79 22.52
N GLY A 486 -3.82 -33.75 21.38
CA GLY A 486 -4.81 -32.73 21.06
C GLY A 486 -4.30 -31.56 20.21
N THR A 487 -2.99 -31.45 20.00
CA THR A 487 -2.41 -30.42 19.10
C THR A 487 -2.98 -30.57 17.70
N THR A 488 -3.37 -29.46 17.09
CA THR A 488 -4.00 -29.44 15.77
C THR A 488 -3.38 -28.38 14.87
N TYR A 489 -3.12 -28.75 13.61
CA TYR A 489 -2.73 -27.84 12.53
C TYR A 489 -3.70 -27.98 11.36
N THR A 490 -4.19 -26.88 10.83
CA THR A 490 -4.97 -26.87 9.59
C THR A 490 -4.18 -26.12 8.53
N VAL A 491 -3.71 -26.84 7.52
CA VAL A 491 -2.91 -26.27 6.43
C VAL A 491 -3.72 -26.21 5.14
N PRO A 492 -3.62 -25.12 4.35
CA PRO A 492 -4.27 -25.05 3.05
C PRO A 492 -3.61 -26.03 2.08
N GLY A 493 -4.44 -26.68 1.26
CA GLY A 493 -4.00 -27.46 0.11
C GLY A 493 -4.02 -26.64 -1.18
N TYR A 494 -3.32 -27.13 -2.22
CA TYR A 494 -3.17 -26.45 -3.50
C TYR A 494 -3.14 -27.45 -4.67
N PHE A 495 -3.44 -26.98 -5.88
CA PHE A 495 -3.34 -27.76 -7.12
C PHE A 495 -1.88 -27.93 -7.56
N ALA A 496 -1.46 -29.17 -7.79
CA ALA A 496 -0.06 -29.54 -8.04
C ALA A 496 0.15 -30.31 -9.35
N ALA A 497 -0.75 -30.12 -10.34
CA ALA A 497 -0.70 -30.80 -11.64
C ALA A 497 -0.59 -32.33 -11.51
N ASP A 498 0.52 -32.92 -11.96
CA ASP A 498 0.79 -34.36 -11.88
C ASP A 498 1.49 -34.78 -10.56
N GLY A 499 1.80 -33.83 -9.69
CA GLY A 499 2.57 -34.04 -8.46
C GLY A 499 4.09 -34.18 -8.69
N ASN A 500 4.59 -34.00 -9.91
CA ASN A 500 6.02 -33.98 -10.19
C ASN A 500 6.36 -32.85 -11.18
N ALA A 501 5.55 -31.79 -11.18
CA ALA A 501 5.58 -30.71 -12.17
C ALA A 501 6.96 -30.04 -12.26
N GLY A 502 7.74 -30.00 -11.18
CA GLY A 502 9.08 -29.44 -11.23
C GLY A 502 10.04 -30.24 -12.14
N ASN A 503 9.80 -31.53 -12.34
CA ASN A 503 10.56 -32.40 -13.24
C ASN A 503 9.87 -32.66 -14.58
N THR A 504 8.54 -32.68 -14.62
CA THR A 504 7.77 -33.02 -15.83
C THR A 504 7.31 -31.80 -16.61
N SER A 505 7.33 -30.62 -15.99
CA SER A 505 6.69 -29.39 -16.49
C SER A 505 5.19 -29.56 -16.75
N ALA A 506 4.53 -30.44 -16.00
CA ALA A 506 3.10 -30.65 -16.16
C ALA A 506 2.31 -29.39 -15.75
N GLU A 507 1.42 -28.97 -16.63
CA GLU A 507 0.47 -27.86 -16.41
C GLU A 507 -0.91 -28.36 -15.92
N SER A 508 -1.10 -29.69 -15.88
CA SER A 508 -2.37 -30.32 -15.57
C SER A 508 -2.20 -31.68 -14.88
N GLY A 509 -3.27 -32.17 -14.26
CA GLY A 509 -3.32 -33.47 -13.64
C GLY A 509 -4.33 -33.55 -12.51
N ILE A 510 -4.18 -34.55 -11.66
CA ILE A 510 -5.11 -34.88 -10.56
C ILE A 510 -4.48 -34.69 -9.17
N ALA A 511 -3.26 -34.19 -9.06
CA ALA A 511 -2.56 -34.09 -7.78
C ALA A 511 -2.96 -32.81 -7.04
N TRP A 512 -3.46 -32.98 -5.82
CA TRP A 512 -3.75 -31.89 -4.88
C TRP A 512 -2.95 -32.12 -3.59
N ARG A 513 -2.20 -31.11 -3.16
CA ARG A 513 -1.18 -31.27 -2.11
C ARG A 513 -1.42 -30.39 -0.91
N ALA A 514 -1.04 -30.90 0.25
CA ALA A 514 -0.84 -30.10 1.46
C ALA A 514 0.48 -30.51 2.13
N HIS A 515 1.28 -29.53 2.55
CA HIS A 515 2.55 -29.76 3.21
C HIS A 515 2.44 -29.58 4.72
N PHE A 516 2.93 -30.56 5.46
CA PHE A 516 2.91 -30.60 6.91
C PHE A 516 4.32 -30.82 7.46
N ALA A 517 4.72 -30.00 8.43
CA ALA A 517 5.97 -30.17 9.16
C ALA A 517 5.66 -30.32 10.66
N ALA A 518 5.51 -31.58 11.07
CA ALA A 518 5.10 -31.98 12.40
C ALA A 518 6.11 -31.55 13.48
N ASP A 519 5.63 -31.09 14.62
CA ASP A 519 6.45 -30.67 15.76
C ASP A 519 6.51 -31.70 16.90
N ARG A 520 5.78 -32.81 16.76
CA ARG A 520 5.69 -33.90 17.73
C ARG A 520 5.90 -35.25 17.07
N ILE A 521 6.59 -36.13 17.79
CA ILE A 521 6.68 -37.56 17.47
C ILE A 521 5.39 -38.27 17.86
N GLY A 522 5.12 -39.41 17.24
CA GLY A 522 3.95 -40.24 17.53
C GLY A 522 2.86 -40.11 16.46
N ASP A 523 1.66 -40.55 16.81
CA ASP A 523 0.56 -40.71 15.87
C ASP A 523 -0.20 -39.40 15.66
N TRP A 524 -0.42 -39.09 14.39
CA TRP A 524 -1.22 -37.98 13.91
C TRP A 524 -2.35 -38.53 13.04
N ASN A 525 -3.57 -38.08 13.29
CA ASN A 525 -4.70 -38.30 12.38
C ASN A 525 -4.81 -37.11 11.43
N TYR A 526 -5.11 -37.36 10.17
CA TYR A 526 -5.43 -36.29 9.22
C TYR A 526 -6.86 -36.41 8.71
N SER A 527 -7.49 -35.28 8.41
CA SER A 527 -8.78 -35.19 7.73
C SER A 527 -8.76 -34.09 6.67
N ILE A 528 -9.23 -34.42 5.48
CA ILE A 528 -9.29 -33.53 4.31
C ILE A 528 -10.67 -32.90 4.26
N ALA A 529 -10.72 -31.57 4.19
CA ALA A 529 -11.89 -30.83 3.73
C ALA A 529 -11.60 -30.37 2.30
N PHE A 530 -12.51 -30.69 1.37
CA PHE A 530 -12.35 -30.30 -0.03
C PHE A 530 -13.69 -29.81 -0.59
N LYS A 531 -13.78 -28.51 -0.85
CA LYS A 531 -14.98 -27.87 -1.39
C LYS A 531 -14.75 -27.30 -2.78
N ALA A 532 -15.81 -27.25 -3.57
CA ALA A 532 -15.84 -26.61 -4.88
C ALA A 532 -16.93 -25.53 -4.91
N GLY A 533 -16.62 -24.38 -5.49
CA GLY A 533 -17.54 -23.27 -5.69
C GLY A 533 -16.78 -21.98 -5.99
N LYS A 534 -17.44 -21.02 -6.62
CA LYS A 534 -16.82 -19.75 -6.99
C LYS A 534 -16.13 -19.09 -5.79
N LEU A 535 -14.83 -18.81 -5.92
CA LEU A 535 -13.96 -18.22 -4.88
C LEU A 535 -13.91 -19.01 -3.55
N ALA A 536 -14.29 -20.30 -3.55
CA ALA A 536 -14.34 -21.10 -2.33
C ALA A 536 -12.99 -21.15 -1.59
N ALA A 537 -11.87 -21.08 -2.31
CA ALA A 537 -10.52 -21.12 -1.73
C ALA A 537 -10.16 -19.85 -0.94
N LEU A 538 -10.85 -18.73 -1.20
CA LEU A 538 -10.51 -17.40 -0.70
C LEU A 538 -11.52 -16.86 0.31
N ASP A 539 -12.81 -16.96 -0.01
CA ASP A 539 -13.90 -16.38 0.81
C ASP A 539 -14.70 -17.46 1.56
N GLY A 540 -14.31 -18.74 1.41
CA GLY A 540 -15.03 -19.87 1.97
C GLY A 540 -16.32 -20.18 1.19
N GLY A 541 -17.23 -20.90 1.84
CA GLY A 541 -18.41 -21.44 1.15
C GLY A 541 -18.08 -22.68 0.31
N GLY A 542 -18.71 -22.78 -0.87
CA GLY A 542 -18.62 -23.97 -1.74
C GLY A 542 -19.37 -25.20 -1.21
N GLN A 543 -19.50 -26.21 -2.06
CA GLN A 543 -20.10 -27.50 -1.73
C GLN A 543 -19.00 -28.54 -1.51
N ALA A 544 -19.21 -29.45 -0.57
CA ALA A 544 -18.33 -30.60 -0.34
C ALA A 544 -18.16 -31.39 -1.65
N LEU A 545 -16.92 -31.64 -2.05
CA LEU A 545 -16.60 -32.27 -3.32
C LEU A 545 -16.36 -33.76 -3.13
N ALA A 546 -17.39 -34.57 -3.37
CA ALA A 546 -17.27 -36.02 -3.37
C ALA A 546 -16.45 -36.52 -4.57
N PRO A 547 -15.67 -37.61 -4.44
CA PRO A 547 -15.46 -38.44 -3.24
C PRO A 547 -14.30 -37.97 -2.33
N TYR A 548 -13.81 -36.74 -2.50
CA TYR A 548 -12.56 -36.27 -1.89
C TYR A 548 -12.75 -35.67 -0.50
N ASP A 549 -13.84 -34.96 -0.27
CA ASP A 549 -14.19 -34.37 1.03
C ASP A 549 -14.39 -35.46 2.09
N GLY A 550 -13.90 -35.21 3.31
CA GLY A 550 -14.04 -36.11 4.45
C GLY A 550 -13.05 -37.30 4.46
N LYS A 551 -12.18 -37.43 3.45
CA LYS A 551 -11.10 -38.43 3.45
C LYS A 551 -10.21 -38.21 4.68
N SER A 552 -9.84 -39.29 5.34
CA SER A 552 -9.02 -39.26 6.55
C SER A 552 -8.08 -40.45 6.62
N GLY A 553 -7.08 -40.36 7.48
CA GLY A 553 -6.11 -41.42 7.72
C GLY A 553 -5.18 -41.09 8.87
N THR A 554 -4.15 -41.91 9.04
CA THR A 554 -3.17 -41.80 10.13
C THR A 554 -1.76 -41.75 9.58
N LEU A 555 -0.87 -41.04 10.26
CA LEU A 555 0.56 -41.00 9.99
C LEU A 555 1.32 -41.04 11.31
N THR A 556 2.44 -41.77 11.36
CA THR A 556 3.30 -41.85 12.54
C THR A 556 4.59 -41.07 12.28
N ILE A 557 4.88 -40.10 13.14
CA ILE A 557 6.06 -39.25 13.06
C ILE A 557 7.16 -39.80 13.96
N GLY A 558 8.30 -40.12 13.38
CA GLY A 558 9.53 -40.47 14.10
C GLY A 558 10.36 -39.26 14.50
N GLU A 559 11.44 -39.49 15.23
CA GLU A 559 12.41 -38.45 15.58
C GLU A 559 13.24 -38.02 14.35
N SER A 560 13.66 -36.76 14.32
CA SER A 560 14.58 -36.27 13.29
C SER A 560 15.97 -36.87 13.48
N ASP A 561 16.63 -37.22 12.38
CA ASP A 561 18.02 -37.69 12.37
C ASP A 561 19.01 -36.61 11.88
N LYS A 562 18.52 -35.39 11.66
CA LYS A 562 19.33 -34.27 11.17
C LYS A 562 20.01 -33.57 12.34
N THR A 563 21.21 -33.04 12.11
CA THR A 563 22.05 -32.41 13.13
C THR A 563 22.76 -31.17 12.58
N GLY A 564 23.42 -30.41 13.44
CA GLY A 564 24.19 -29.23 13.03
C GLY A 564 23.27 -28.13 12.51
N ARG A 565 23.62 -27.52 11.38
CA ARG A 565 22.87 -26.38 10.83
C ARG A 565 21.59 -26.74 10.09
N ASP A 566 21.38 -28.02 9.75
CA ASP A 566 20.13 -28.44 9.11
C ASP A 566 18.96 -28.10 10.05
N LEU A 567 18.04 -27.24 9.61
CA LEU A 567 16.99 -26.73 10.47
C LEU A 567 16.06 -27.84 10.99
N ARG A 568 16.01 -28.98 10.31
CA ARG A 568 15.24 -30.15 10.77
C ARG A 568 15.82 -30.78 12.04
N GLY A 569 17.08 -30.47 12.38
CA GLY A 569 17.69 -30.81 13.67
C GLY A 569 17.48 -29.75 14.75
N GLN A 570 17.12 -28.52 14.36
CA GLN A 570 16.88 -27.38 15.26
C GLN A 570 15.39 -27.20 15.61
N GLY A 571 14.50 -27.58 14.70
CA GLY A 571 13.06 -27.33 14.77
C GLY A 571 12.65 -26.02 14.13
N ARG A 572 11.36 -25.70 14.19
CA ARG A 572 10.81 -24.46 13.62
C ARG A 572 11.31 -23.24 14.38
N LEU A 573 11.67 -22.19 13.67
CA LEU A 573 12.03 -20.90 14.23
C LEU A 573 10.76 -20.08 14.49
N SER A 574 10.53 -19.68 15.74
CA SER A 574 9.26 -19.10 16.19
C SER A 574 9.45 -17.74 16.85
N TYR A 575 8.46 -16.87 16.67
CA TYR A 575 8.31 -15.67 17.46
C TYR A 575 7.76 -16.03 18.85
N VAL A 576 8.54 -15.75 19.89
CA VAL A 576 8.23 -16.12 21.28
C VAL A 576 7.82 -14.92 22.15
N GLY A 577 7.34 -13.84 21.53
CA GLY A 577 6.95 -12.61 22.23
C GLY A 577 8.13 -11.75 22.71
N LYS A 578 9.32 -11.94 22.14
CA LYS A 578 10.57 -11.25 22.50
C LYS A 578 11.25 -10.68 21.24
N HIS A 579 12.33 -9.91 21.41
CA HIS A 579 13.10 -9.29 20.32
C HIS A 579 13.89 -10.26 19.43
N TYR A 580 13.93 -11.55 19.79
CA TYR A 580 14.66 -12.57 19.04
C TYR A 580 13.79 -13.80 18.81
N LEU A 581 13.96 -14.40 17.63
CA LEU A 581 13.32 -15.67 17.30
C LEU A 581 14.03 -16.83 18.02
N GLN A 582 13.30 -17.91 18.27
CA GLN A 582 13.80 -19.08 18.98
C GLN A 582 13.41 -20.36 18.26
N PHE A 583 14.36 -21.29 18.12
CA PHE A 583 14.09 -22.62 17.60
C PHE A 583 13.29 -23.45 18.60
N ALA A 584 12.13 -23.93 18.19
CA ALA A 584 11.21 -24.71 19.03
C ALA A 584 11.78 -26.08 19.44
N GLY A 585 12.67 -26.67 18.63
CA GLY A 585 13.28 -27.97 18.93
C GLY A 585 14.49 -27.85 19.87
N SER A 586 15.46 -27.00 19.53
CA SER A 586 16.71 -26.86 20.28
C SER A 586 16.65 -25.82 21.41
N GLY A 587 15.67 -24.92 21.39
CA GLY A 587 15.58 -23.79 22.33
C GLY A 587 16.60 -22.68 22.07
N GLN A 588 17.42 -22.79 21.02
CA GLN A 588 18.43 -21.77 20.70
C GLN A 588 17.78 -20.51 20.12
N TYR A 589 18.19 -19.35 20.62
CA TYR A 589 17.83 -18.05 20.03
C TYR A 589 18.63 -17.78 18.76
N PHE A 590 18.06 -17.03 17.83
CA PHE A 590 18.58 -16.84 16.48
C PHE A 590 19.03 -15.40 16.23
N LEU A 591 20.24 -15.25 15.65
CA LEU A 591 20.72 -14.03 15.00
C LEU A 591 20.82 -14.28 13.50
N LYS A 592 20.33 -13.32 12.72
CA LYS A 592 20.27 -13.39 11.25
C LYS A 592 21.47 -12.68 10.61
N ALA A 593 22.12 -13.31 9.63
CA ALA A 593 23.09 -12.65 8.76
C ALA A 593 23.09 -13.28 7.36
N GLY A 594 22.92 -12.45 6.32
CA GLY A 594 22.73 -12.96 4.97
C GLY A 594 22.77 -11.92 3.86
N ALA A 595 22.38 -12.36 2.66
CA ALA A 595 22.27 -11.51 1.48
C ALA A 595 20.82 -11.02 1.32
N ASP A 596 20.63 -9.72 1.18
CA ASP A 596 19.33 -9.17 0.76
C ASP A 596 19.25 -9.10 -0.78
N ALA A 597 20.41 -9.07 -1.44
CA ALA A 597 20.56 -8.99 -2.88
C ALA A 597 21.01 -10.32 -3.52
N PRO A 598 20.59 -10.62 -4.77
CA PRO A 598 19.70 -9.80 -5.59
C PRO A 598 18.22 -10.05 -5.28
N GLU A 599 17.39 -9.00 -5.30
CA GLU A 599 15.93 -9.13 -5.29
C GLU A 599 15.40 -10.07 -6.39
N THR A 600 16.09 -10.09 -7.53
CA THR A 600 15.81 -10.90 -8.74
C THR A 600 16.32 -12.34 -8.67
N LEU A 601 16.66 -12.85 -7.48
CA LEU A 601 17.20 -14.22 -7.30
C LEU A 601 16.33 -15.30 -7.96
N LEU A 602 15.00 -15.16 -7.92
CA LEU A 602 14.05 -16.08 -8.53
C LEU A 602 13.83 -15.87 -10.04
N GLY A 603 14.36 -14.80 -10.62
CA GLY A 603 14.41 -14.55 -12.06
C GLY A 603 15.49 -15.39 -12.72
N TYR A 604 15.33 -16.72 -12.71
CA TYR A 604 16.40 -17.68 -13.00
C TYR A 604 16.11 -18.52 -14.26
N VAL A 605 17.13 -18.69 -15.12
CA VAL A 605 16.99 -19.32 -16.46
C VAL A 605 16.50 -20.77 -16.44
N ASP A 606 16.73 -21.48 -15.35
CA ASP A 606 16.43 -22.91 -15.25
C ASP A 606 15.02 -23.19 -14.72
N PHE A 607 14.30 -22.16 -14.25
CA PHE A 607 12.89 -22.29 -13.90
C PHE A 607 12.01 -22.30 -15.15
N ASP A 608 11.02 -23.18 -15.16
CA ASP A 608 10.02 -23.23 -16.22
C ASP A 608 9.13 -21.97 -16.18
N GLY A 609 8.62 -21.56 -17.35
CA GLY A 609 7.70 -20.41 -17.46
C GLY A 609 8.26 -19.06 -17.01
N THR A 610 9.56 -18.93 -16.76
CA THR A 610 10.23 -17.70 -16.31
C THR A 610 10.77 -16.93 -17.50
N THR A 611 10.46 -15.64 -17.57
CA THR A 611 10.92 -14.76 -18.65
C THR A 611 11.31 -13.40 -18.08
N ALA A 612 12.26 -12.73 -18.71
CA ALA A 612 12.57 -11.34 -18.43
C ALA A 612 11.81 -10.43 -19.40
N SER A 613 11.23 -9.35 -18.89
CA SER A 613 10.55 -8.34 -19.70
C SER A 613 11.50 -7.69 -20.71
N LYS A 614 10.96 -7.36 -21.89
CA LYS A 614 11.67 -6.63 -22.95
C LYS A 614 11.40 -5.12 -22.94
N ILE A 615 10.53 -4.65 -22.03
CA ILE A 615 9.91 -3.31 -22.08
C ILE A 615 10.73 -2.28 -21.28
N LYS A 616 11.27 -2.64 -20.12
CA LYS A 616 12.19 -1.80 -19.32
C LYS A 616 13.63 -2.33 -19.42
N LYS A 617 14.61 -1.55 -18.95
CA LYS A 617 16.07 -1.85 -19.04
C LYS A 617 16.33 -3.33 -18.71
N LYS A 618 17.08 -4.00 -19.59
CA LYS A 618 17.27 -5.46 -19.66
C LYS A 618 17.91 -6.05 -18.40
N VAL A 619 17.15 -6.33 -17.34
CA VAL A 619 17.64 -7.22 -16.26
C VAL A 619 17.52 -8.66 -16.77
N PRO A 620 18.62 -9.35 -17.10
CA PRO A 620 18.56 -10.70 -17.64
C PRO A 620 18.15 -11.68 -16.55
N LEU A 621 17.65 -12.84 -16.98
CA LEU A 621 17.51 -13.97 -16.07
C LEU A 621 18.90 -14.42 -15.59
N LYS A 622 19.00 -14.69 -14.30
CA LYS A 622 20.20 -15.17 -13.61
C LYS A 622 20.61 -16.54 -14.15
N THR A 623 21.90 -16.81 -14.14
CA THR A 623 22.46 -18.15 -14.43
C THR A 623 23.14 -18.79 -13.22
N TRP A 624 23.57 -17.97 -12.27
CA TRP A 624 24.41 -18.34 -11.14
C TRP A 624 25.63 -19.16 -11.56
N ALA A 625 26.16 -18.89 -12.76
CA ALA A 625 27.25 -19.64 -13.36
C ALA A 625 28.52 -19.71 -12.48
N PRO A 626 28.95 -18.63 -11.80
CA PRO A 626 30.09 -18.66 -10.87
C PRO A 626 29.94 -19.68 -9.73
N HIS A 627 28.70 -20.04 -9.39
CA HIS A 627 28.37 -20.93 -8.29
C HIS A 627 28.08 -22.38 -8.70
N VAL A 628 28.13 -22.72 -9.99
CA VAL A 628 27.98 -24.13 -10.42
C VAL A 628 29.04 -25.04 -9.77
N LYS A 629 30.24 -24.51 -9.51
CA LYS A 629 31.33 -25.21 -8.80
C LYS A 629 31.02 -25.51 -7.32
N ASP A 630 30.06 -24.79 -6.74
CA ASP A 630 29.65 -24.94 -5.34
C ASP A 630 28.53 -25.97 -5.18
N TRP A 631 27.93 -26.42 -6.28
CA TRP A 631 27.01 -27.57 -6.27
C TRP A 631 27.79 -28.86 -6.00
N GLN A 632 27.25 -29.70 -5.13
CA GLN A 632 27.87 -30.97 -4.73
C GLN A 632 27.03 -32.17 -5.16
N ALA A 633 27.68 -33.30 -5.41
CA ALA A 633 26.98 -34.55 -5.71
C ALA A 633 25.97 -34.88 -4.60
N GLY A 634 24.73 -35.23 -5.00
CA GLY A 634 23.62 -35.49 -4.08
C GLY A 634 22.83 -34.24 -3.68
N ASN A 635 23.24 -33.04 -4.08
CA ASN A 635 22.38 -31.86 -3.96
C ASN A 635 21.25 -31.93 -4.99
N PRO A 636 20.09 -31.32 -4.71
CA PRO A 636 18.95 -31.43 -5.59
C PRO A 636 19.19 -30.73 -6.93
N THR A 637 18.47 -31.23 -7.93
CA THR A 637 18.32 -30.66 -9.28
C THR A 637 16.93 -31.02 -9.76
N TRP A 638 16.47 -30.36 -10.82
CA TRP A 638 15.26 -30.76 -11.55
C TRP A 638 15.59 -30.97 -13.03
N LYS A 639 14.69 -31.61 -13.78
CA LYS A 639 14.79 -31.79 -15.26
C LYS A 639 16.20 -32.18 -15.72
N ASP A 640 16.74 -33.26 -15.13
CA ASP A 640 18.04 -33.84 -15.49
C ASP A 640 19.24 -32.87 -15.37
N GLY A 641 19.28 -32.11 -14.27
CA GLY A 641 20.48 -31.37 -13.86
C GLY A 641 20.36 -29.85 -13.90
N LYS A 642 19.16 -29.31 -14.17
CA LYS A 642 18.86 -27.89 -13.97
C LYS A 642 18.89 -27.52 -12.49
N GLY A 643 19.17 -26.25 -12.20
CA GLY A 643 19.18 -25.72 -10.84
C GLY A 643 20.53 -25.64 -10.17
N LYS A 644 21.58 -26.23 -10.78
CA LYS A 644 22.90 -26.35 -10.15
C LYS A 644 23.51 -25.01 -9.74
N GLY A 645 23.36 -23.98 -10.56
CA GLY A 645 23.89 -22.65 -10.27
C GLY A 645 23.30 -22.08 -8.99
N LEU A 646 21.96 -22.00 -8.90
CA LEU A 646 21.27 -21.43 -7.74
C LEU A 646 21.44 -22.28 -6.47
N ILE A 647 21.35 -23.61 -6.58
CA ILE A 647 21.63 -24.52 -5.45
C ILE A 647 23.08 -24.37 -4.97
N GLY A 648 24.03 -24.20 -5.89
CA GLY A 648 25.42 -23.89 -5.57
C GLY A 648 25.60 -22.53 -4.89
N ALA A 649 24.85 -21.50 -5.30
CA ALA A 649 24.91 -20.19 -4.67
C ALA A 649 24.47 -20.25 -3.20
N VAL A 650 23.36 -20.96 -2.92
CA VAL A 650 22.90 -21.23 -1.55
C VAL A 650 23.94 -22.02 -0.76
N ASN A 651 24.58 -23.03 -1.37
CA ASN A 651 25.68 -23.77 -0.72
C ASN A 651 26.86 -22.88 -0.37
N TYR A 652 27.26 -21.97 -1.26
CA TYR A 652 28.36 -21.07 -1.03
C TYR A 652 28.07 -20.14 0.15
N LEU A 653 26.92 -19.46 0.12
CA LEU A 653 26.54 -18.52 1.18
C LEU A 653 26.41 -19.24 2.53
N SER A 654 25.75 -20.40 2.54
CA SER A 654 25.67 -21.27 3.73
C SER A 654 27.08 -21.66 4.18
N GLY A 655 27.93 -22.13 3.27
CA GLY A 655 29.31 -22.55 3.55
C GLY A 655 30.20 -21.47 4.16
N LYS A 656 29.96 -20.19 3.85
CA LYS A 656 30.63 -19.03 4.48
C LYS A 656 30.17 -18.76 5.92
N GLY A 657 29.08 -19.41 6.36
CA GLY A 657 28.53 -19.30 7.70
C GLY A 657 27.34 -18.34 7.82
N CYS A 658 26.92 -17.70 6.73
CA CYS A 658 25.66 -16.96 6.68
C CYS A 658 24.49 -17.92 6.81
N ASN A 659 23.36 -17.40 7.30
CA ASN A 659 22.18 -18.19 7.66
C ASN A 659 20.87 -17.56 7.16
N ALA A 660 20.93 -16.61 6.23
CA ALA A 660 19.76 -15.99 5.64
C ALA A 660 20.00 -15.61 4.17
N PHE A 661 18.93 -15.59 3.39
CA PHE A 661 18.91 -14.91 2.10
C PHE A 661 17.49 -14.46 1.76
N SER A 662 17.42 -13.33 1.06
CA SER A 662 16.20 -12.69 0.59
C SER A 662 15.97 -12.90 -0.90
N PHE A 663 14.72 -12.70 -1.30
CA PHE A 663 14.26 -12.76 -2.68
C PHE A 663 12.87 -12.14 -2.78
N LEU A 664 12.58 -11.47 -3.90
CA LEU A 664 11.20 -11.11 -4.25
C LEU A 664 10.48 -12.33 -4.81
N THR A 665 9.21 -12.53 -4.43
CA THR A 665 8.32 -13.51 -5.10
C THR A 665 7.42 -12.86 -6.16
N TYR A 666 7.37 -11.53 -6.22
CA TYR A 666 6.69 -10.77 -7.26
C TYR A 666 7.36 -9.41 -7.48
N ASN A 667 7.76 -9.10 -8.72
CA ASN A 667 8.35 -7.82 -9.12
C ASN A 667 7.92 -7.35 -10.53
N ALA A 668 6.70 -7.74 -10.95
CA ALA A 668 6.24 -7.39 -12.29
C ALA A 668 5.96 -5.88 -12.37
N GLY A 669 6.64 -5.16 -13.26
CA GLY A 669 6.42 -3.74 -13.49
C GLY A 669 7.38 -2.80 -12.76
N GLY A 670 8.09 -3.24 -11.73
CA GLY A 670 9.19 -2.49 -11.10
C GLY A 670 10.54 -2.81 -11.73
N ASP A 671 11.58 -2.88 -10.90
CA ASP A 671 12.96 -2.71 -11.34
C ASP A 671 13.52 -3.95 -12.05
N GLY A 672 13.22 -5.15 -11.53
CA GLY A 672 13.61 -6.42 -12.16
C GLY A 672 12.68 -6.90 -13.27
N ASP A 673 11.35 -6.75 -13.11
CA ASP A 673 10.29 -7.16 -14.07
C ASP A 673 10.51 -8.55 -14.67
N ASN A 674 10.82 -9.54 -13.81
CA ASN A 674 11.20 -10.89 -14.22
C ASN A 674 10.87 -12.01 -13.21
N VAL A 675 10.18 -11.69 -12.12
CA VAL A 675 9.72 -12.62 -11.08
C VAL A 675 8.21 -12.46 -10.84
N TRP A 676 7.48 -13.56 -11.03
CA TRP A 676 6.08 -13.71 -10.63
C TRP A 676 5.75 -15.20 -10.49
N PRO A 677 4.78 -15.57 -9.64
CA PRO A 677 4.39 -16.98 -9.47
C PRO A 677 3.43 -17.46 -10.58
N PHE A 678 2.93 -16.53 -11.40
CA PHE A 678 1.89 -16.77 -12.37
C PHE A 678 2.38 -17.52 -13.62
N ILE A 679 1.44 -18.12 -14.36
CA ILE A 679 1.70 -18.70 -15.69
C ILE A 679 2.04 -17.63 -16.73
N HIS A 680 1.60 -16.40 -16.49
CA HIS A 680 1.86 -15.25 -17.34
C HIS A 680 1.82 -13.97 -16.50
N ARG A 681 2.66 -13.00 -16.86
CA ARG A 681 2.84 -11.74 -16.14
C ARG A 681 1.53 -11.02 -15.82
N ASP A 682 0.60 -10.99 -16.77
CA ASP A 682 -0.68 -10.29 -16.64
C ASP A 682 -1.84 -11.19 -16.17
N ASP A 683 -1.60 -12.46 -15.84
CA ASP A 683 -2.61 -13.43 -15.41
C ASP A 683 -2.48 -13.77 -13.91
N LYS A 684 -3.02 -12.89 -13.06
CA LYS A 684 -2.84 -12.93 -11.61
C LYS A 684 -3.67 -14.00 -10.89
N LEU A 685 -4.52 -14.74 -11.64
CA LEU A 685 -5.42 -15.74 -11.09
C LEU A 685 -5.04 -17.18 -11.47
N HIS A 686 -3.91 -17.37 -12.18
CA HIS A 686 -3.42 -18.68 -12.60
C HIS A 686 -1.92 -18.83 -12.27
N TYR A 687 -1.59 -19.88 -11.52
CA TYR A 687 -0.26 -20.09 -10.94
C TYR A 687 0.48 -21.20 -11.67
N ASP A 688 1.76 -20.99 -11.93
CA ASP A 688 2.60 -21.94 -12.66
C ASP A 688 3.01 -23.10 -11.74
N CYS A 689 2.40 -24.26 -11.96
CA CYS A 689 2.59 -25.42 -11.09
C CYS A 689 4.05 -25.90 -11.11
N SER A 690 4.68 -25.87 -12.28
CA SER A 690 6.05 -26.38 -12.48
C SER A 690 7.12 -25.45 -11.90
N LYS A 691 7.00 -24.14 -12.17
CA LYS A 691 7.88 -23.09 -11.62
C LYS A 691 7.86 -23.12 -10.10
N LEU A 692 6.67 -23.17 -9.51
CA LEU A 692 6.52 -23.12 -8.05
C LEU A 692 6.99 -24.43 -7.37
N ASP A 693 6.88 -25.57 -8.03
CA ASP A 693 7.49 -26.81 -7.52
C ASP A 693 9.04 -26.71 -7.54
N GLN A 694 9.62 -26.06 -8.56
CA GLN A 694 11.07 -25.82 -8.65
C GLN A 694 11.58 -24.79 -7.62
N TRP A 695 10.80 -23.74 -7.33
CA TRP A 695 11.08 -22.83 -6.20
C TRP A 695 11.11 -23.62 -4.88
N GLY A 696 10.15 -24.52 -4.68
CA GLY A 696 10.10 -25.42 -3.53
C GLY A 696 11.38 -26.24 -3.34
N VAL A 697 12.02 -26.70 -4.43
CA VAL A 697 13.32 -27.41 -4.36
C VAL A 697 14.41 -26.53 -3.76
N VAL A 698 14.47 -25.25 -4.14
CA VAL A 698 15.47 -24.29 -3.62
C VAL A 698 15.22 -24.01 -2.13
N PHE A 699 13.95 -23.79 -1.75
CA PHE A 699 13.58 -23.47 -0.36
C PHE A 699 13.79 -24.66 0.59
N ASP A 700 13.43 -25.87 0.17
CA ASP A 700 13.72 -27.09 0.96
C ASP A 700 15.23 -27.30 1.13
N HIS A 701 16.02 -27.00 0.09
CA HIS A 701 17.48 -27.04 0.18
C HIS A 701 18.02 -25.96 1.13
N GLY A 702 17.45 -24.75 1.10
CA GLY A 702 17.73 -23.69 2.06
C GLY A 702 17.50 -24.15 3.51
N THR A 703 16.38 -24.82 3.77
CA THR A 703 16.08 -25.44 5.07
C THR A 703 17.15 -26.46 5.47
N ALA A 704 17.55 -27.35 4.56
CA ALA A 704 18.62 -28.33 4.82
C ALA A 704 19.99 -27.67 5.05
N LYS A 705 20.19 -26.45 4.55
CA LYS A 705 21.43 -25.67 4.67
C LYS A 705 21.40 -24.63 5.79
N GLY A 706 20.39 -24.64 6.65
CA GLY A 706 20.33 -23.74 7.80
C GLY A 706 20.02 -22.30 7.44
N MET A 707 19.28 -22.08 6.36
CA MET A 707 18.95 -20.75 5.86
C MET A 707 17.56 -20.32 6.30
N TYR A 708 17.50 -19.10 6.82
CA TYR A 708 16.30 -18.31 6.99
C TYR A 708 15.88 -17.76 5.63
N LEU A 709 14.66 -18.07 5.19
CA LEU A 709 14.12 -17.64 3.91
C LEU A 709 13.40 -16.32 4.10
N HIS A 710 13.96 -15.21 3.62
CA HIS A 710 13.30 -13.91 3.69
C HIS A 710 12.38 -13.73 2.46
N PHE A 711 11.08 -14.04 2.63
CA PHE A 711 10.10 -13.81 1.57
C PHE A 711 9.72 -12.33 1.54
N LYS A 712 10.35 -11.54 0.66
CA LYS A 712 9.83 -10.24 0.25
C LYS A 712 8.72 -10.50 -0.77
N LEU A 713 7.47 -10.29 -0.35
CA LEU A 713 6.33 -10.73 -1.13
C LEU A 713 6.14 -9.92 -2.40
N GLN A 714 6.38 -8.63 -2.39
CA GLN A 714 6.15 -7.78 -3.56
C GLN A 714 7.00 -6.51 -3.46
N GLU A 715 7.27 -5.83 -4.57
CA GLU A 715 7.93 -4.51 -4.59
C GLU A 715 6.92 -3.36 -4.51
N THR A 716 7.42 -2.12 -4.39
CA THR A 716 6.63 -0.88 -4.37
C THR A 716 5.56 -0.86 -5.47
N GLU A 717 5.94 -1.12 -6.72
CA GLU A 717 5.05 -1.11 -7.88
C GLU A 717 3.95 -2.17 -7.80
N ASN A 718 4.18 -3.26 -7.09
CA ASN A 718 3.20 -4.33 -6.95
C ASN A 718 2.22 -4.08 -5.81
N ASP A 719 2.58 -3.18 -4.90
CA ASP A 719 1.80 -2.90 -3.70
C ASP A 719 0.62 -1.97 -3.97
N ASP A 720 0.75 -0.96 -4.83
CA ASP A 720 -0.34 -0.14 -5.38
C ASP A 720 0.14 0.64 -6.64
N LYS A 721 -0.67 1.52 -7.22
CA LYS A 721 -0.29 2.53 -8.26
C LYS A 721 -0.04 2.11 -9.71
N ILE A 722 0.10 0.82 -10.09
CA ILE A 722 0.22 0.42 -11.53
C ILE A 722 -0.66 -0.79 -11.92
N PRO A 723 -0.87 -1.07 -13.22
CA PRO A 723 -1.69 -2.20 -13.68
C PRO A 723 -1.25 -3.56 -13.14
N GLU A 724 0.03 -3.76 -12.85
CA GLU A 724 0.62 -4.98 -12.31
C GLU A 724 0.38 -5.16 -10.81
N SER A 725 -0.01 -4.12 -10.07
CA SER A 725 -0.35 -4.23 -8.65
C SER A 725 -1.42 -5.30 -8.38
N LEU A 726 -1.46 -5.83 -7.17
CA LEU A 726 -2.54 -6.74 -6.72
C LEU A 726 -3.66 -5.94 -6.05
N ASP A 727 -4.84 -5.97 -6.67
CA ASP A 727 -6.08 -5.32 -6.19
C ASP A 727 -5.92 -3.83 -5.78
N GLY A 728 -5.06 -3.07 -6.46
CA GLY A 728 -4.77 -1.68 -6.13
C GLY A 728 -4.30 -1.46 -4.69
N GLY A 729 -3.66 -2.46 -4.09
CA GLY A 729 -3.21 -2.47 -2.70
C GLY A 729 -4.21 -2.99 -1.68
N ASN A 730 -5.46 -3.23 -2.06
CA ASN A 730 -6.44 -3.83 -1.17
C ASN A 730 -6.20 -5.34 -1.01
N LEU A 731 -6.76 -5.91 0.06
CA LEU A 731 -6.86 -7.37 0.21
C LEU A 731 -8.05 -7.91 -0.59
N GLY A 732 -7.94 -7.84 -1.92
CA GLY A 732 -8.93 -8.38 -2.86
C GLY A 732 -8.63 -9.83 -3.27
N VAL A 733 -9.25 -10.27 -4.37
CA VAL A 733 -9.15 -11.65 -4.86
C VAL A 733 -7.70 -12.00 -5.23
N GLN A 734 -6.98 -11.09 -5.88
CA GLN A 734 -5.62 -11.35 -6.37
C GLN A 734 -4.63 -11.51 -5.21
N ARG A 735 -4.68 -10.60 -4.24
CA ARG A 735 -3.80 -10.56 -3.07
C ARG A 735 -4.10 -11.68 -2.08
N LYS A 736 -5.38 -12.01 -1.86
CA LYS A 736 -5.76 -13.20 -1.07
C LYS A 736 -5.21 -14.47 -1.70
N LEU A 737 -5.42 -14.65 -3.00
CA LEU A 737 -4.92 -15.81 -3.72
C LEU A 737 -3.39 -15.90 -3.66
N TYR A 738 -2.71 -14.78 -3.85
CA TYR A 738 -1.25 -14.66 -3.77
C TYR A 738 -0.70 -15.10 -2.43
N CYS A 739 -1.21 -14.55 -1.33
CA CYS A 739 -0.79 -14.95 0.01
C CYS A 739 -1.10 -16.44 0.25
N ARG A 740 -2.29 -16.90 -0.19
CA ARG A 740 -2.72 -18.28 0.03
C ARG A 740 -1.85 -19.30 -0.68
N GLU A 741 -1.53 -19.09 -1.95
CA GLU A 741 -0.72 -20.02 -2.74
C GLU A 741 0.71 -20.12 -2.18
N LEU A 742 1.32 -19.00 -1.78
CA LEU A 742 2.65 -19.02 -1.18
C LEU A 742 2.65 -19.72 0.19
N ILE A 743 1.65 -19.46 1.04
CA ILE A 743 1.52 -20.14 2.34
C ILE A 743 1.29 -21.64 2.16
N ALA A 744 0.38 -22.06 1.26
CA ALA A 744 0.09 -23.47 1.01
C ALA A 744 1.30 -24.27 0.52
N ARG A 745 2.17 -23.62 -0.26
CA ARG A 745 3.34 -24.25 -0.87
C ARG A 745 4.58 -24.21 0.01
N TYR A 746 4.76 -23.18 0.84
CA TYR A 746 6.05 -22.91 1.48
C TYR A 746 6.04 -22.73 3.00
N ALA A 747 4.89 -22.56 3.65
CA ALA A 747 4.85 -22.35 5.10
C ALA A 747 5.33 -23.58 5.92
N HIS A 748 5.47 -24.77 5.32
CA HIS A 748 6.07 -25.90 6.04
C HIS A 748 7.56 -25.68 6.37
N ASN A 749 8.26 -24.79 5.64
CA ASN A 749 9.66 -24.47 5.89
C ASN A 749 9.87 -23.95 7.31
N LEU A 750 11.03 -24.24 7.90
CA LEU A 750 11.21 -24.12 9.35
C LEU A 750 11.67 -22.72 9.79
N ALA A 751 12.31 -21.94 8.94
CA ALA A 751 12.74 -20.58 9.25
C ALA A 751 12.47 -19.65 8.07
N LEU A 752 11.51 -18.76 8.23
CA LEU A 752 11.15 -17.72 7.27
C LEU A 752 10.44 -16.55 7.95
N ASN A 753 10.35 -15.42 7.25
CA ASN A 753 9.29 -14.42 7.48
C ASN A 753 8.35 -14.32 6.28
N TRP A 754 7.21 -13.69 6.51
CA TRP A 754 6.43 -13.01 5.49
C TRP A 754 6.73 -11.51 5.59
N ASN A 755 7.55 -11.00 4.68
CA ASN A 755 7.72 -9.56 4.49
C ASN A 755 6.71 -9.10 3.43
N ILE A 756 5.68 -8.36 3.85
CA ILE A 756 4.50 -8.11 3.02
C ILE A 756 4.76 -7.23 1.80
N SER A 757 5.81 -6.42 1.83
CA SER A 757 6.26 -5.60 0.71
C SER A 757 7.66 -5.06 0.97
N GLU A 758 8.47 -4.98 -0.07
CA GLU A 758 9.59 -4.06 -0.16
C GLU A 758 9.07 -2.64 -0.37
N GLU A 759 9.79 -1.67 0.20
CA GLU A 759 9.50 -0.22 0.09
C GLU A 759 8.01 0.15 0.14
N ASN A 760 7.28 -0.48 1.06
CA ASN A 760 5.81 -0.53 1.04
C ASN A 760 5.16 0.86 0.93
N THR A 761 4.18 1.05 0.04
CA THR A 761 3.41 2.29 -0.04
C THR A 761 1.92 2.14 0.23
N GLN A 762 1.48 0.93 0.59
CA GLN A 762 0.13 0.65 1.04
C GLN A 762 -0.22 1.45 2.29
N THR A 763 -1.50 1.78 2.42
CA THR A 763 -2.04 2.41 3.63
C THR A 763 -1.94 1.47 4.84
N THR A 764 -1.95 2.04 6.05
CA THR A 764 -1.98 1.25 7.29
C THR A 764 -3.13 0.23 7.32
N GLN A 765 -4.30 0.57 6.77
CA GLN A 765 -5.45 -0.34 6.73
C GLN A 765 -5.20 -1.53 5.80
N GLN A 766 -4.61 -1.28 4.62
CA GLN A 766 -4.25 -2.33 3.68
C GLN A 766 -3.17 -3.26 4.25
N ILE A 767 -2.15 -2.69 4.92
CA ILE A 767 -1.12 -3.46 5.63
C ILE A 767 -1.77 -4.36 6.69
N ARG A 768 -2.63 -3.80 7.55
CA ARG A 768 -3.34 -4.58 8.59
C ARG A 768 -4.15 -5.72 7.98
N ALA A 769 -4.95 -5.44 6.94
CA ALA A 769 -5.76 -6.46 6.28
C ALA A 769 -4.91 -7.63 5.78
N MET A 770 -3.81 -7.34 5.06
CA MET A 770 -2.92 -8.37 4.51
C MET A 770 -2.23 -9.18 5.61
N VAL A 771 -1.70 -8.51 6.64
CA VAL A 771 -1.01 -9.19 7.75
C VAL A 771 -1.97 -10.05 8.58
N ASP A 772 -3.18 -9.57 8.83
CA ASP A 772 -4.22 -10.31 9.55
C ASP A 772 -4.67 -11.54 8.76
N TYR A 773 -4.78 -11.43 7.42
CA TYR A 773 -5.05 -12.56 6.56
C TYR A 773 -3.94 -13.62 6.62
N ILE A 774 -2.68 -13.21 6.47
CA ILE A 774 -1.52 -14.11 6.62
C ILE A 774 -1.52 -14.76 8.00
N ALA A 775 -1.75 -13.99 9.07
CA ALA A 775 -1.81 -14.52 10.43
C ALA A 775 -2.96 -15.51 10.64
N SER A 776 -4.09 -15.35 9.95
CA SER A 776 -5.21 -16.30 10.03
C SER A 776 -4.95 -17.60 9.26
N LEU A 777 -4.09 -17.56 8.24
CA LEU A 777 -3.89 -18.67 7.30
C LEU A 777 -2.62 -19.49 7.58
N ASP A 778 -1.53 -18.84 8.02
CA ASP A 778 -0.29 -19.52 8.34
C ASP A 778 -0.40 -20.27 9.68
N ALA A 779 -0.67 -21.58 9.59
CA ALA A 779 -0.82 -22.47 10.73
C ALA A 779 0.40 -22.50 11.68
N TYR A 780 1.55 -22.03 11.23
CA TYR A 780 2.81 -22.08 11.96
C TYR A 780 3.24 -20.73 12.54
N GLN A 781 2.52 -19.64 12.22
CA GLN A 781 2.72 -18.31 12.77
C GLN A 781 4.15 -17.77 12.58
N HIS A 782 4.68 -17.85 11.36
CA HIS A 782 6.01 -17.29 11.05
C HIS A 782 6.07 -15.78 11.31
N ASN A 783 7.30 -15.26 11.44
CA ASN A 783 7.53 -13.85 11.65
C ASN A 783 6.91 -13.02 10.50
N ARG A 784 6.19 -11.95 10.81
CA ARG A 784 5.55 -11.05 9.84
C ARG A 784 6.15 -9.66 9.97
N VAL A 785 6.70 -9.16 8.88
CA VAL A 785 7.41 -7.89 8.79
C VAL A 785 6.94 -7.08 7.58
N THR A 786 7.33 -5.82 7.51
CA THR A 786 7.15 -4.95 6.35
C THR A 786 8.44 -4.17 6.21
N HIS A 787 8.85 -3.95 4.97
CA HIS A 787 9.90 -3.00 4.61
C HIS A 787 9.27 -1.62 4.34
N THR A 788 10.05 -0.54 4.39
CA THR A 788 9.54 0.82 4.22
C THR A 788 10.54 1.66 3.45
N PHE A 789 10.09 2.62 2.65
CA PHE A 789 10.97 3.65 2.09
C PHE A 789 11.85 4.34 3.15
N PRO A 790 13.07 4.79 2.80
CA PRO A 790 13.86 5.64 3.67
C PRO A 790 13.09 6.90 4.07
N GLY A 791 13.07 7.21 5.36
CA GLY A 791 12.33 8.36 5.90
C GLY A 791 10.83 8.12 6.17
N GLU A 792 10.26 6.98 5.76
CA GLU A 792 8.85 6.64 6.02
C GLU A 792 8.63 5.72 7.23
N GLN A 793 9.70 5.27 7.89
CA GLN A 793 9.64 4.33 9.03
C GLN A 793 8.61 4.77 10.10
N ASP A 794 8.57 6.05 10.48
CA ASP A 794 7.63 6.54 11.49
C ASP A 794 6.17 6.44 11.03
N LYS A 795 5.90 6.90 9.81
CA LYS A 795 4.57 6.87 9.20
C LYS A 795 4.03 5.44 9.11
N GLN A 796 4.89 4.47 8.80
CA GLN A 796 4.46 3.10 8.57
C GLN A 796 4.47 2.22 9.82
N TYR A 797 5.53 2.26 10.62
CA TYR A 797 5.66 1.36 11.77
C TYR A 797 4.84 1.83 12.98
N GLN A 798 4.79 3.14 13.28
CA GLN A 798 4.13 3.62 14.50
C GLN A 798 2.66 3.17 14.62
N PRO A 799 1.83 3.23 13.55
CA PRO A 799 0.44 2.79 13.63
C PRO A 799 0.26 1.28 13.80
N LEU A 800 1.32 0.49 13.56
CA LEU A 800 1.28 -0.97 13.56
C LEU A 800 1.77 -1.58 14.89
N LEU A 801 2.40 -0.79 15.77
CA LEU A 801 2.98 -1.24 17.04
C LEU A 801 1.94 -1.82 18.00
N GLY A 802 2.38 -2.71 18.90
CA GLY A 802 1.53 -3.25 19.97
C GLY A 802 0.33 -4.03 19.42
N LYS A 803 -0.87 -3.61 19.82
CA LYS A 803 -2.15 -4.16 19.33
C LYS A 803 -2.59 -3.56 17.98
N GLY A 804 -1.80 -2.66 17.40
CA GLY A 804 -2.12 -2.00 16.14
C GLY A 804 -2.10 -2.94 14.93
N SER A 805 -1.51 -4.13 15.03
CA SER A 805 -1.53 -5.14 13.96
C SER A 805 -1.08 -6.53 14.43
N ALA A 806 -1.26 -7.54 13.58
CA ALA A 806 -0.69 -8.87 13.76
C ALA A 806 0.82 -8.96 13.42
N MET A 807 1.50 -7.85 13.12
CA MET A 807 2.94 -7.79 12.84
C MET A 807 3.79 -8.22 14.04
N THR A 808 4.91 -8.89 13.78
CA THR A 808 5.83 -9.37 14.83
C THR A 808 7.24 -8.82 14.69
N GLY A 809 7.53 -8.04 13.65
CA GLY A 809 8.84 -7.48 13.41
C GLY A 809 8.85 -6.33 12.42
N ALA A 810 10.04 -5.77 12.20
CA ALA A 810 10.32 -4.73 11.22
C ALA A 810 11.54 -5.14 10.38
N SER A 811 11.52 -4.76 9.09
CA SER A 811 12.60 -4.95 8.13
C SER A 811 13.11 -3.56 7.74
N LEU A 812 14.17 -3.09 8.41
CA LEU A 812 14.58 -1.69 8.35
C LEU A 812 15.38 -1.37 7.08
N GLN A 813 15.12 -0.17 6.54
CA GLN A 813 15.84 0.47 5.45
C GLN A 813 16.15 1.93 5.79
N ASN A 814 17.29 2.47 5.35
CA ASN A 814 17.63 3.89 5.52
C ASN A 814 18.27 4.50 4.26
N SER A 815 18.95 5.65 4.38
CA SER A 815 19.72 6.25 3.28
C SER A 815 21.22 6.37 3.58
N ALA A 816 21.63 5.97 4.79
CA ALA A 816 23.00 6.11 5.26
C ALA A 816 23.34 4.99 6.24
N ILE A 817 24.42 4.27 5.97
CA ILE A 817 24.89 3.17 6.81
C ILE A 817 25.16 3.60 8.27
N ALA A 818 25.46 4.89 8.46
CA ALA A 818 25.67 5.51 9.76
C ALA A 818 24.40 5.61 10.62
N ASP A 819 23.21 5.58 10.01
CA ASP A 819 21.94 5.68 10.74
C ASP A 819 21.43 4.33 11.27
N THR A 820 22.11 3.25 10.93
CA THR A 820 21.70 1.88 11.24
C THR A 820 21.49 1.69 12.75
N HIS A 821 22.48 2.05 13.56
CA HIS A 821 22.47 1.74 14.99
C HIS A 821 21.33 2.44 15.75
N TRP A 822 21.20 3.76 15.62
CA TRP A 822 20.19 4.50 16.37
C TRP A 822 18.76 4.15 15.94
N GLN A 823 18.54 3.80 14.68
CA GLN A 823 17.23 3.36 14.19
C GLN A 823 16.84 1.99 14.73
N VAL A 824 17.79 1.06 14.86
CA VAL A 824 17.55 -0.23 15.51
C VAL A 824 17.12 -0.01 16.95
N VAL A 825 17.88 0.80 17.72
CA VAL A 825 17.57 1.13 19.11
C VAL A 825 16.15 1.70 19.21
N LYS A 826 15.81 2.67 18.35
CA LYS A 826 14.49 3.29 18.30
C LYS A 826 13.36 2.27 18.17
N TRP A 827 13.44 1.34 17.22
CA TRP A 827 12.34 0.41 16.95
C TRP A 827 12.28 -0.77 17.92
N VAL A 828 13.43 -1.20 18.45
CA VAL A 828 13.48 -2.15 19.57
C VAL A 828 12.75 -1.55 20.78
N ASP A 829 13.10 -0.32 21.17
CA ASP A 829 12.50 0.35 22.32
C ASP A 829 11.02 0.70 22.10
N ALA A 830 10.66 1.23 20.93
CA ALA A 830 9.28 1.62 20.63
C ALA A 830 8.33 0.41 20.65
N SER A 831 8.75 -0.73 20.11
CA SER A 831 7.94 -1.96 20.11
C SER A 831 7.79 -2.57 21.51
N ALA A 832 8.86 -2.56 22.30
CA ALA A 832 8.81 -2.96 23.71
C ALA A 832 7.85 -2.06 24.51
N ALA A 833 7.96 -0.73 24.34
CA ALA A 833 7.11 0.25 25.00
C ALA A 833 5.62 0.10 24.61
N ALA A 834 5.33 -0.33 23.39
CA ALA A 834 3.98 -0.64 22.93
C ALA A 834 3.43 -1.99 23.45
N GLY A 835 4.19 -2.72 24.26
CA GLY A 835 3.78 -3.97 24.90
C GLY A 835 3.87 -5.21 24.01
N LYS A 836 4.50 -5.10 22.83
CA LYS A 836 4.74 -6.23 21.91
C LYS A 836 6.14 -6.10 21.30
N PRO A 837 7.17 -6.65 21.95
CA PRO A 837 8.55 -6.64 21.45
C PRO A 837 8.64 -7.15 20.01
N TRP A 838 9.15 -6.34 19.09
CA TRP A 838 9.31 -6.74 17.70
C TRP A 838 10.69 -7.35 17.45
N ILE A 839 10.73 -8.29 16.49
CA ILE A 839 11.96 -8.73 15.84
C ILE A 839 12.40 -7.63 14.87
N VAL A 840 13.46 -6.89 15.19
CA VAL A 840 13.94 -5.77 14.37
C VAL A 840 15.20 -6.19 13.64
N ALA A 841 15.14 -6.33 12.32
CA ALA A 841 16.30 -6.63 11.47
C ALA A 841 16.62 -5.41 10.58
N PHE A 842 17.88 -5.29 10.16
CA PHE A 842 18.31 -4.28 9.19
C PHE A 842 18.65 -4.95 7.88
N ASP A 843 17.71 -4.93 6.95
CA ASP A 843 17.81 -5.72 5.71
C ASP A 843 18.33 -4.87 4.53
N GLU A 844 18.21 -3.53 4.61
CA GLU A 844 18.74 -2.62 3.58
C GLU A 844 19.37 -1.34 4.17
N SER A 845 20.63 -1.44 4.60
CA SER A 845 21.39 -0.25 5.05
C SER A 845 22.06 0.47 3.89
N GLY A 846 22.06 1.80 3.91
CA GLY A 846 22.67 2.63 2.88
C GLY A 846 21.64 3.25 1.95
N SER A 847 22.05 3.83 0.84
CA SER A 847 21.15 4.39 -0.18
C SER A 847 20.97 3.41 -1.33
N ALA A 848 19.98 3.62 -2.20
CA ALA A 848 19.85 2.88 -3.46
C ALA A 848 21.13 2.87 -4.33
N ALA A 849 21.96 3.92 -4.22
CA ALA A 849 23.24 3.96 -4.91
C ALA A 849 24.31 3.09 -4.23
N HIS A 850 24.32 3.09 -2.89
CA HIS A 850 25.40 2.56 -2.07
C HIS A 850 24.83 1.85 -0.84
N GLY A 851 24.89 0.51 -0.85
CA GLY A 851 24.67 -0.37 0.31
C GLY A 851 25.94 -1.17 0.62
N GLN A 852 25.84 -2.48 0.83
CA GLN A 852 27.04 -3.31 0.98
C GLN A 852 27.89 -3.29 -0.31
N CYS A 853 29.06 -2.66 -0.20
CA CYS A 853 30.04 -2.59 -1.28
C CYS A 853 30.71 -3.96 -1.51
N PRO A 854 31.37 -4.17 -2.67
CA PRO A 854 32.25 -5.31 -2.85
C PRO A 854 33.39 -5.27 -1.84
N ASP A 855 34.00 -6.41 -1.57
CA ASP A 855 35.22 -6.42 -0.77
C ASP A 855 36.38 -5.81 -1.56
N LEU A 856 37.27 -5.11 -0.84
CA LEU A 856 38.53 -4.61 -1.40
C LEU A 856 39.26 -5.69 -2.22
N GLY A 857 39.60 -5.34 -3.46
CA GLY A 857 40.28 -6.22 -4.42
C GLY A 857 39.34 -7.00 -5.34
N TYR A 858 38.05 -7.15 -5.04
CA TYR A 858 37.12 -7.81 -5.96
C TYR A 858 37.04 -7.03 -7.27
N ARG A 859 37.57 -7.61 -8.35
CA ARG A 859 37.73 -6.98 -9.67
C ARG A 859 38.34 -5.57 -9.61
N GLY A 860 39.24 -5.35 -8.66
CA GLY A 860 39.93 -4.07 -8.50
C GLY A 860 39.16 -3.01 -7.71
N PHE A 861 38.05 -3.36 -7.05
CA PHE A 861 37.36 -2.44 -6.14
C PHE A 861 38.31 -1.95 -5.04
N ASP A 862 38.41 -0.64 -4.87
CA ASP A 862 39.34 0.03 -3.95
C ASP A 862 38.62 0.98 -2.97
N GLY A 863 37.29 0.88 -2.90
CA GLY A 863 36.42 1.77 -2.11
C GLY A 863 35.71 2.85 -2.94
N HIS A 864 36.05 3.02 -4.22
CA HIS A 864 35.32 3.91 -5.13
C HIS A 864 34.18 3.21 -5.86
N ASP A 865 33.08 3.93 -6.08
CA ASP A 865 31.98 3.46 -6.92
C ASP A 865 32.30 3.55 -8.42
N LYS A 866 31.37 3.10 -9.27
CA LYS A 866 31.54 3.11 -10.74
C LYS A 866 31.73 4.49 -11.37
N THR A 867 31.50 5.58 -10.63
CA THR A 867 31.76 6.96 -11.07
C THR A 867 33.14 7.48 -10.65
N GLY A 868 33.90 6.67 -9.89
CA GLY A 868 35.18 7.06 -9.31
C GLY A 868 35.04 7.90 -8.04
N LYS A 869 33.85 7.92 -7.40
CA LYS A 869 33.63 8.61 -6.12
C LYS A 869 33.95 7.67 -4.97
N MET A 870 34.75 8.10 -3.99
CA MET A 870 34.95 7.37 -2.75
C MET A 870 33.60 7.16 -2.05
N ALA A 871 33.20 5.90 -1.89
CA ALA A 871 32.05 5.52 -1.09
C ALA A 871 32.52 5.13 0.31
N TYR A 872 32.88 3.87 0.51
CA TYR A 872 33.42 3.28 1.73
C TYR A 872 33.82 1.82 1.45
N THR A 873 34.45 1.17 2.42
CA THR A 873 34.87 -0.23 2.32
C THR A 873 33.96 -1.13 3.15
N GLN A 874 34.14 -2.44 2.99
CA GLN A 874 33.46 -3.44 3.82
C GLN A 874 33.76 -3.28 5.32
N HIS A 875 34.83 -2.57 5.70
CA HIS A 875 35.16 -2.30 7.10
C HIS A 875 34.20 -1.30 7.75
N GLU A 876 33.77 -0.26 7.03
CA GLU A 876 32.77 0.68 7.54
C GLU A 876 31.42 -0.01 7.72
N ILE A 877 31.01 -0.89 6.79
CA ILE A 877 29.78 -1.68 6.91
C ILE A 877 29.82 -2.63 8.10
N ARG A 878 30.94 -3.35 8.30
CA ARG A 878 31.15 -4.17 9.50
C ARG A 878 30.92 -3.36 10.77
N LYS A 879 31.50 -2.16 10.85
CA LYS A 879 31.45 -1.30 12.04
C LYS A 879 30.08 -0.70 12.29
N GLN A 880 29.46 -0.11 11.28
CA GLN A 880 28.26 0.73 11.42
C GLN A 880 26.95 -0.04 11.20
N THR A 881 26.95 -1.03 10.30
CA THR A 881 25.75 -1.82 10.00
C THR A 881 25.71 -3.11 10.82
N LEU A 882 26.72 -3.99 10.70
CA LEU A 882 26.69 -5.30 11.36
C LEU A 882 26.73 -5.16 12.89
N TRP A 883 27.81 -4.60 13.42
CA TRP A 883 27.93 -4.39 14.86
C TRP A 883 26.96 -3.32 15.36
N GLY A 884 26.66 -2.28 14.58
CA GLY A 884 25.63 -1.31 14.92
C GLY A 884 24.27 -1.96 15.16
N THR A 885 23.83 -2.88 14.30
CA THR A 885 22.55 -3.57 14.47
C THR A 885 22.55 -4.50 15.68
N LEU A 886 23.58 -5.35 15.82
CA LEU A 886 23.64 -6.32 16.92
C LEU A 886 23.73 -5.63 18.29
N MET A 887 24.52 -4.56 18.39
CA MET A 887 24.68 -3.79 19.63
C MET A 887 23.47 -2.87 19.93
N GLY A 888 22.64 -2.57 18.93
CA GLY A 888 21.36 -1.89 19.12
C GLY A 888 20.26 -2.78 19.70
N GLY A 889 20.50 -4.09 19.86
CA GLY A 889 19.48 -5.06 20.25
C GLY A 889 18.68 -5.61 19.07
N GLY A 890 19.15 -5.39 17.84
CA GLY A 890 18.54 -5.93 16.62
C GLY A 890 18.78 -7.43 16.45
N ALA A 891 17.92 -8.07 15.68
CA ALA A 891 17.90 -9.51 15.41
C ALA A 891 18.89 -9.95 14.32
N GLY A 892 19.53 -9.01 13.62
CA GLY A 892 20.51 -9.31 12.58
C GLY A 892 20.40 -8.42 11.34
N VAL A 893 21.16 -8.78 10.30
CA VAL A 893 21.27 -8.00 9.07
C VAL A 893 21.12 -8.87 7.82
N GLU A 894 20.66 -8.26 6.73
CA GLU A 894 20.93 -8.73 5.38
C GLU A 894 21.53 -7.60 4.56
N TYR A 895 22.30 -7.95 3.53
CA TYR A 895 23.06 -6.98 2.74
C TYR A 895 22.45 -6.76 1.36
N TYR A 896 21.90 -5.57 1.17
CA TYR A 896 21.54 -4.98 -0.11
C TYR A 896 22.77 -4.49 -0.89
N PHE A 897 22.77 -4.64 -2.21
CA PHE A 897 23.88 -4.23 -3.08
C PHE A 897 23.50 -3.04 -3.98
N GLY A 898 23.94 -1.85 -3.59
CA GLY A 898 23.60 -0.61 -4.30
C GLY A 898 24.02 -0.53 -5.78
N TYR A 899 23.23 0.20 -6.56
CA TYR A 899 23.32 0.28 -8.03
C TYR A 899 24.62 0.88 -8.59
N GLN A 900 25.43 1.54 -7.75
CA GLN A 900 26.73 2.07 -8.15
C GLN A 900 27.88 1.07 -7.98
N PHE A 901 27.61 -0.13 -7.47
CA PHE A 901 28.60 -1.20 -7.32
C PHE A 901 28.43 -2.31 -8.37
N GLU A 902 29.50 -3.09 -8.56
CA GLU A 902 29.43 -4.37 -9.27
C GLU A 902 28.63 -5.41 -8.46
N GLU A 903 28.06 -6.39 -9.18
CA GLU A 903 27.17 -7.41 -8.62
C GLU A 903 26.07 -6.74 -7.77
N ASN A 904 25.37 -5.75 -8.33
CA ASN A 904 24.31 -5.04 -7.62
C ASN A 904 23.00 -5.83 -7.55
N ASP A 905 22.01 -5.26 -6.87
CA ASP A 905 20.76 -5.89 -6.52
C ASP A 905 19.94 -6.44 -7.71
N LEU A 906 20.08 -5.86 -8.90
CA LEU A 906 19.42 -6.39 -10.10
C LEU A 906 20.25 -7.42 -10.84
N VAL A 907 21.59 -7.30 -10.86
CA VAL A 907 22.45 -8.07 -11.79
C VAL A 907 23.46 -9.00 -11.12
N CYS A 908 23.47 -9.09 -9.79
CA CYS A 908 24.36 -10.00 -9.05
C CYS A 908 24.25 -11.45 -9.54
N GLU A 909 25.38 -12.05 -9.88
CA GLU A 909 25.59 -13.44 -10.29
C GLU A 909 26.66 -14.14 -9.43
N ASP A 910 27.51 -13.38 -8.72
CA ASP A 910 28.57 -13.91 -7.85
C ASP A 910 28.58 -13.26 -6.45
N TRP A 911 28.11 -14.01 -5.46
CA TRP A 911 28.22 -13.61 -4.05
C TRP A 911 29.65 -13.61 -3.52
N ARG A 912 30.65 -14.07 -4.29
CA ARG A 912 32.08 -13.88 -3.95
C ARG A 912 32.56 -12.45 -4.03
N SER A 913 31.75 -11.57 -4.61
CA SER A 913 32.02 -10.13 -4.52
C SER A 913 32.08 -9.61 -3.08
N ARG A 914 31.50 -10.35 -2.12
CA ARG A 914 31.43 -10.02 -0.68
C ARG A 914 31.97 -11.17 0.20
N ASP A 915 32.90 -11.99 -0.31
CA ASP A 915 33.47 -13.16 0.39
C ASP A 915 33.94 -12.90 1.83
N GLN A 916 34.72 -11.85 2.07
CA GLN A 916 35.17 -11.44 3.40
C GLN A 916 34.04 -10.84 4.23
N SER A 917 33.13 -10.10 3.61
CA SER A 917 31.95 -9.58 4.31
C SER A 917 31.11 -10.70 4.93
N TRP A 918 30.97 -11.85 4.24
CA TRP A 918 30.34 -13.05 4.80
C TRP A 918 31.12 -13.67 5.96
N ASP A 919 32.45 -13.56 5.96
CA ASP A 919 33.24 -13.97 7.12
C ASP A 919 32.95 -13.10 8.35
N TYR A 920 32.76 -11.79 8.18
CA TYR A 920 32.37 -10.90 9.28
C TYR A 920 31.00 -11.29 9.87
N CYS A 921 30.02 -11.62 9.01
CA CYS A 921 28.73 -12.15 9.45
C CYS A 921 28.88 -13.39 10.34
N ARG A 922 29.62 -14.40 9.85
CA ARG A 922 29.92 -15.63 10.62
C ARG A 922 30.64 -15.34 11.92
N ILE A 923 31.66 -14.48 11.89
CA ILE A 923 32.45 -14.09 13.08
C ILE A 923 31.54 -13.46 14.14
N ALA A 924 30.63 -12.58 13.74
CA ALA A 924 29.70 -11.94 14.67
C ALA A 924 28.70 -12.92 15.27
N ILE A 925 28.07 -13.78 14.46
CA ILE A 925 27.16 -14.84 14.94
C ILE A 925 27.89 -15.75 15.94
N ASN A 926 29.07 -16.26 15.57
CA ASN A 926 29.87 -17.14 16.41
C ASN A 926 30.32 -16.46 17.70
N PHE A 927 30.65 -15.17 17.67
CA PHE A 927 31.00 -14.44 18.89
C PHE A 927 29.91 -14.56 19.95
N PHE A 928 28.64 -14.36 19.60
CA PHE A 928 27.54 -14.47 20.55
C PHE A 928 27.32 -15.91 21.02
N HIS A 929 27.32 -16.88 20.11
CA HIS A 929 27.04 -18.27 20.44
C HIS A 929 28.19 -18.98 21.17
N ASP A 930 29.42 -18.90 20.64
CA ASP A 930 30.59 -19.62 21.17
C ASP A 930 30.99 -19.10 22.55
N ASN A 931 30.70 -17.83 22.85
CA ASN A 931 30.95 -17.24 24.17
C ASN A 931 29.73 -17.29 25.09
N GLN A 932 28.63 -17.96 24.70
CA GLN A 932 27.40 -18.12 25.49
C GLN A 932 26.83 -16.77 25.99
N ILE A 933 26.82 -15.76 25.12
CA ILE A 933 26.30 -14.43 25.47
C ILE A 933 24.76 -14.49 25.42
N PRO A 934 24.05 -14.15 26.51
CA PRO A 934 22.59 -14.26 26.57
C PRO A 934 21.90 -13.07 25.91
N PHE A 935 22.20 -12.79 24.63
CA PHE A 935 21.76 -11.59 23.92
C PHE A 935 20.23 -11.38 23.94
N TRP A 936 19.45 -12.45 24.06
CA TRP A 936 17.99 -12.40 24.19
C TRP A 936 17.48 -11.84 25.53
N GLU A 937 18.35 -11.67 26.52
CA GLU A 937 18.08 -11.01 27.82
C GLU A 937 18.79 -9.67 27.93
N MET A 938 19.53 -9.28 26.91
CA MET A 938 20.31 -8.05 26.89
C MET A 938 19.55 -6.95 26.15
N SER A 939 19.91 -5.70 26.44
CA SER A 939 19.37 -4.53 25.76
C SER A 939 20.45 -3.48 25.58
N ASN A 940 20.24 -2.56 24.64
CA ASN A 940 21.16 -1.46 24.40
C ASN A 940 21.36 -0.62 25.68
N ARG A 941 22.61 -0.25 25.97
CA ARG A 941 23.04 0.51 27.14
C ARG A 941 24.20 1.45 26.80
N ASP A 942 24.18 2.09 25.64
CA ASP A 942 25.28 2.96 25.18
C ASP A 942 25.60 4.10 26.15
N ALA A 943 24.62 4.57 26.89
CA ALA A 943 24.81 5.57 27.94
C ALA A 943 25.87 5.14 28.98
N LEU A 944 25.99 3.83 29.28
CA LEU A 944 26.99 3.31 30.23
C LEU A 944 28.42 3.48 29.73
N VAL A 945 28.64 3.63 28.42
CA VAL A 945 29.95 3.93 27.85
C VAL A 945 30.04 5.39 27.41
N GLY A 946 29.16 6.27 27.90
CA GLY A 946 29.15 7.68 27.56
C GLY A 946 28.69 7.99 26.13
N ASN A 947 27.92 7.10 25.50
CA ASN A 947 27.36 7.28 24.16
C ASN A 947 25.82 7.35 24.17
N ALA A 948 25.24 8.18 25.03
CA ALA A 948 23.77 8.33 25.13
C ALA A 948 23.08 8.88 23.87
N LYS A 949 23.84 9.31 22.86
CA LYS A 949 23.35 9.78 21.56
C LYS A 949 23.43 8.73 20.46
N HIS A 950 23.86 7.50 20.77
CA HIS A 950 23.95 6.40 19.82
C HIS A 950 24.87 6.71 18.61
N GLU A 951 25.96 7.45 18.83
CA GLU A 951 26.95 7.78 17.80
C GLU A 951 27.79 6.54 17.41
N ASN A 952 28.35 6.51 16.20
CA ASN A 952 29.07 5.33 15.67
C ASN A 952 30.52 5.17 16.18
N THR A 953 30.76 5.50 17.46
CA THR A 953 32.09 5.49 18.09
C THR A 953 32.29 4.30 19.03
N LYS A 954 31.25 3.96 19.79
CA LYS A 954 31.25 2.84 20.73
C LYS A 954 29.83 2.45 21.10
N TYR A 955 29.56 1.16 21.25
CA TYR A 955 28.25 0.67 21.63
C TYR A 955 28.34 -0.23 22.86
N CYS A 956 27.25 -0.33 23.62
CA CYS A 956 27.14 -1.20 24.77
C CYS A 956 25.82 -1.98 24.71
N LEU A 957 25.91 -3.31 24.77
CA LEU A 957 24.79 -4.21 24.93
C LEU A 957 24.97 -4.92 26.28
N ALA A 958 23.98 -4.87 27.16
CA ALA A 958 24.17 -5.40 28.51
C ALA A 958 22.95 -6.14 29.06
N LYS A 959 23.25 -7.16 29.87
CA LYS A 959 22.39 -7.67 30.94
C LYS A 959 22.97 -7.10 32.23
N PRO A 960 22.37 -6.04 32.81
CA PRO A 960 22.94 -5.33 33.96
C PRO A 960 23.31 -6.27 35.11
N ASN A 961 24.45 -5.99 35.76
CA ASN A 961 24.99 -6.75 36.90
C ASN A 961 25.41 -8.21 36.59
N ASP A 962 25.52 -8.58 35.30
CA ASP A 962 25.88 -9.93 34.84
C ASP A 962 26.89 -9.92 33.68
N THR A 963 26.48 -9.41 32.51
CA THR A 963 27.27 -9.46 31.26
C THR A 963 27.15 -8.15 30.49
N TYR A 964 28.29 -7.60 30.06
CA TYR A 964 28.37 -6.38 29.24
C TYR A 964 29.23 -6.67 28.00
N VAL A 965 28.72 -6.30 26.84
CA VAL A 965 29.46 -6.32 25.57
C VAL A 965 29.68 -4.87 25.17
N VAL A 966 30.92 -4.46 25.01
CA VAL A 966 31.29 -3.11 24.57
C VAL A 966 31.99 -3.21 23.22
N TYR A 967 31.44 -2.58 22.20
CA TYR A 967 32.08 -2.48 20.88
C TYR A 967 32.78 -1.13 20.77
N LEU A 968 34.07 -1.12 20.45
CA LEU A 968 34.86 0.09 20.23
C LEU A 968 35.19 0.18 18.74
N SER A 969 34.46 0.99 17.97
CA SER A 969 34.53 0.98 16.49
C SER A 969 35.85 1.54 15.93
N SER A 970 36.55 2.33 16.74
CA SER A 970 37.85 2.94 16.42
C SER A 970 38.99 2.45 17.34
N GLY A 971 38.75 1.38 18.11
CA GLY A 971 39.74 0.83 19.05
C GLY A 971 39.92 1.65 20.33
N GLY A 972 41.10 1.51 20.93
CA GLY A 972 41.49 2.19 22.17
C GLY A 972 40.82 1.61 23.41
N SER A 973 40.43 2.50 24.32
CA SER A 973 39.78 2.16 25.60
C SER A 973 38.49 2.98 25.76
N ALA A 974 37.62 2.53 26.67
CA ALA A 974 36.46 3.27 27.11
C ALA A 974 36.28 3.16 28.63
N ASP A 975 35.70 4.20 29.22
CA ASP A 975 35.12 4.10 30.56
C ASP A 975 33.74 3.47 30.45
N LEU A 976 33.44 2.54 31.37
CA LEU A 976 32.18 1.84 31.51
C LEU A 976 31.62 2.12 32.91
N ASP A 977 30.42 2.68 32.98
CA ASP A 977 29.72 2.91 34.22
C ASP A 977 29.15 1.60 34.78
N LEU A 978 29.76 1.11 35.85
CA LEU A 978 29.33 -0.06 36.62
C LEU A 978 28.82 0.35 38.02
N SER A 979 28.42 1.61 38.23
CA SER A 979 28.01 2.12 39.55
C SER A 979 26.83 1.34 40.16
N ASP A 980 25.91 0.86 39.33
CA ASP A 980 24.76 0.05 39.73
C ASP A 980 25.03 -1.47 39.72
N ALA A 981 26.24 -1.88 39.31
CA ALA A 981 26.66 -3.27 39.31
C ALA A 981 27.46 -3.62 40.57
N THR A 982 27.55 -4.89 40.89
CA THR A 982 28.24 -5.39 42.09
C THR A 982 29.12 -6.59 41.76
N GLY A 983 30.15 -6.80 42.56
CA GLY A 983 31.09 -7.91 42.37
C GLY A 983 32.17 -7.59 41.33
N GLN A 984 33.05 -8.57 41.13
CA GLN A 984 34.15 -8.47 40.18
C GLN A 984 33.71 -8.96 38.81
N PHE A 985 34.17 -8.31 37.75
CA PHE A 985 33.95 -8.69 36.36
C PHE A 985 35.28 -9.01 35.70
N ARG A 986 35.36 -10.15 35.02
CA ARG A 986 36.47 -10.49 34.14
C ARG A 986 36.35 -9.69 32.85
N VAL A 987 37.47 -9.12 32.38
CA VAL A 987 37.55 -8.35 31.13
C VAL A 987 38.31 -9.16 30.07
N GLN A 988 37.70 -9.32 28.89
CA GLN A 988 38.30 -10.04 27.76
C GLN A 988 38.02 -9.33 26.43
N TRP A 989 38.93 -9.50 25.46
CA TRP A 989 38.91 -8.81 24.18
C TRP A 989 38.70 -9.79 23.02
N PHE A 990 37.90 -9.41 22.03
CA PHE A 990 37.64 -10.19 20.82
C PHE A 990 37.88 -9.35 19.57
N ASN A 991 38.56 -9.94 18.58
CA ASN A 991 38.88 -9.27 17.33
C ASN A 991 37.75 -9.50 16.30
N PRO A 992 36.91 -8.50 16.00
CA PRO A 992 35.78 -8.65 15.08
C PRO A 992 36.21 -8.82 13.61
N ARG A 993 37.48 -8.59 13.28
CA ARG A 993 38.01 -8.69 11.90
C ARG A 993 38.38 -10.12 11.52
N VAL A 994 38.89 -10.90 12.47
CA VAL A 994 39.42 -12.25 12.21
C VAL A 994 38.79 -13.34 13.07
N GLY A 995 38.03 -12.96 14.11
CA GLY A 995 37.45 -13.89 15.08
C GLY A 995 38.50 -14.58 15.95
N GLY A 996 38.18 -15.80 16.39
CA GLY A 996 39.06 -16.63 17.21
C GLY A 996 38.78 -16.57 18.71
N ALA A 997 39.76 -16.96 19.52
CA ALA A 997 39.62 -17.02 20.98
C ALA A 997 39.61 -15.62 21.61
N MET A 998 38.93 -15.49 22.76
CA MET A 998 39.01 -14.31 23.60
C MET A 998 40.44 -14.08 24.10
N GLN A 999 40.88 -12.83 24.10
CA GLN A 999 42.25 -12.39 24.44
C GLN A 999 42.27 -11.54 25.71
N SER A 1000 43.44 -11.42 26.33
CA SER A 1000 43.67 -10.53 27.48
C SER A 1000 44.17 -9.17 26.99
N GLY A 1001 43.54 -8.10 27.45
CA GLY A 1001 44.05 -6.73 27.27
C GLY A 1001 44.91 -6.29 28.44
N SER A 1002 45.16 -4.98 28.56
CA SER A 1002 45.95 -4.42 29.67
C SER A 1002 45.25 -4.50 31.03
N VAL A 1003 43.93 -4.65 31.03
CA VAL A 1003 43.08 -4.88 32.21
C VAL A 1003 42.39 -6.22 32.05
N THR A 1004 42.42 -7.05 33.09
CA THR A 1004 41.87 -8.42 33.08
C THR A 1004 40.68 -8.60 34.03
N SER A 1005 40.49 -7.67 34.98
CA SER A 1005 39.35 -7.62 35.89
C SER A 1005 39.06 -6.20 36.36
N VAL A 1006 37.80 -5.90 36.64
CA VAL A 1006 37.32 -4.64 37.24
C VAL A 1006 36.27 -4.94 38.30
N ASP A 1007 36.10 -4.06 39.29
CA ASP A 1007 35.05 -4.18 40.31
C ASP A 1007 33.85 -3.28 39.97
N GLY A 1008 32.64 -3.77 40.20
CA GLY A 1008 31.41 -2.96 40.15
C GLY A 1008 31.32 -2.00 41.34
N GLY A 1009 30.41 -1.03 41.24
CA GLY A 1009 30.18 0.03 42.23
C GLY A 1009 30.79 1.39 41.88
N SER A 1010 31.46 1.50 40.72
CA SER A 1010 31.95 2.76 40.17
C SER A 1010 32.10 2.70 38.65
N SER A 1011 32.36 3.84 38.02
CA SER A 1011 32.88 3.87 36.65
C SER A 1011 34.31 3.31 36.60
N VAL A 1012 34.60 2.49 35.59
CA VAL A 1012 35.88 1.79 35.42
C VAL A 1012 36.38 1.88 33.98
N ASN A 1013 37.70 1.89 33.80
CA ASN A 1013 38.30 1.84 32.46
C ASN A 1013 38.53 0.39 32.02
N VAL A 1014 38.13 0.03 30.79
CA VAL A 1014 38.25 -1.36 30.29
C VAL A 1014 39.67 -1.74 29.83
N GLY A 1015 40.62 -0.80 29.85
CA GLY A 1015 42.01 -1.01 29.44
C GLY A 1015 42.21 -0.94 27.92
N GLN A 1016 43.43 -1.28 27.48
CA GLN A 1016 43.84 -1.29 26.08
C GLN A 1016 43.73 -2.69 25.46
N PRO A 1017 43.45 -2.81 24.15
CA PRO A 1017 43.42 -4.08 23.43
C PRO A 1017 44.81 -4.73 23.37
N PRO A 1018 44.89 -6.04 23.09
CA PRO A 1018 46.16 -6.76 22.99
C PRO A 1018 47.03 -6.31 21.81
N SER A 1019 46.43 -5.80 20.73
CA SER A 1019 47.12 -5.30 19.53
C SER A 1019 46.23 -4.30 18.77
N ASP A 1020 46.79 -3.68 17.72
CA ASP A 1020 46.05 -2.83 16.76
C ASP A 1020 45.12 -1.82 17.45
N ALA A 1021 45.69 -1.00 18.33
CA ALA A 1021 44.92 -0.14 19.23
C ALA A 1021 44.05 0.91 18.51
N THR A 1022 44.25 1.13 17.21
CA THR A 1022 43.44 2.04 16.37
C THR A 1022 42.36 1.33 15.56
N GLU A 1023 42.25 0.00 15.69
CA GLU A 1023 41.27 -0.82 14.98
C GLU A 1023 40.15 -1.30 15.91
N ASP A 1024 39.01 -1.74 15.35
CA ASP A 1024 37.81 -2.09 16.11
C ASP A 1024 37.98 -3.27 17.08
N TRP A 1025 37.46 -3.20 18.30
CA TRP A 1025 37.53 -4.32 19.25
C TRP A 1025 36.23 -4.49 20.01
N ILE A 1026 35.96 -5.73 20.43
CA ILE A 1026 34.87 -6.03 21.36
C ILE A 1026 35.46 -6.38 22.71
N VAL A 1027 34.94 -5.74 23.75
CA VAL A 1027 35.25 -6.07 25.14
C VAL A 1027 34.05 -6.79 25.74
N LEU A 1028 34.26 -8.00 26.22
CA LEU A 1028 33.29 -8.77 26.99
C LEU A 1028 33.66 -8.66 28.46
N LEU A 1029 32.75 -8.13 29.26
CA LEU A 1029 32.81 -8.18 30.72
C LEU A 1029 31.78 -9.19 31.22
N ARG A 1030 32.22 -10.11 32.08
CA ARG A 1030 31.36 -11.12 32.69
C ARG A 1030 31.69 -11.28 34.16
N ARG A 1031 30.66 -11.29 34.99
CA ARG A 1031 30.77 -11.48 36.44
C ARG A 1031 31.31 -12.85 36.81
#